data_AF-A0A954EKC5-F1
#
_entry.id   AF-A0A954EKC5-F1
#
_cell.length_a   1.000
_cell.length_b   1.000
_cell.length_c   1.000
_cell.angle_alpha   90.00
_cell.angle_beta   90.00
_cell.angle_gamma   90.00
#
_symmetry.space_group_name_H-M   'P 1'
#
loop_
_entity.id
_entity.type
_entity.pdbx_description
1 polymer ?
#
loop_
_entity_poly.entity_id
_entity_poly.type
_entity_poly.pdbx_seq_one_letter_code
_entity_poly.pdbx_strand_id
1 'polypeptide(L)'
;MGAWCGSVVQAEEGSWDPVYNVPPQPFVAATDRLIQALEFVGRPLSAEDIKAIEAAKNNPNARDGMVAIQKVLDPHCLALVHINAESRVSAKEGPVEKSLMEQGWRSFLIKVHNEAGITPRLVVESSQALPVYQKGKGARQKPQQEQELVSEAEARQRFLDISDFDSQPLKPQLSGLLVEYRVVHLFSRDTGKREATFAFHVGQGTQDLGFRGEVPILFDCEPAVQVLLGIHDDDGTPTTAALTIRDTRGRVVPNPARRLAPDFFFHSQIYRADGEYVSLPPGKYTAQVGRGPEYLVQTHEFTVPAGVKEHRQTFELTRWIHPKERRWYSGDHHVHAAGCAHYDSPTEGVGPEDMMRHILGEDLNVGCVLSWGPCWYTQKQFFEGRTNALSRDNYLMRYDVEVSGFPSSHAGHLCLLRLSEDDYPGTTQIEEWPSWTLPVLQWGQEQGGVVGYSHSGWGLALPDIMPNGSRQFHGRPWGGAPEGWQGRPADKLPDYAMPRFDGIGANEFIVTGPLGKCDFISAVDTPAIWELNIWYHLLNCDVRTRISGETDFPCIYGDKVGLGRIYVELDENEELDYDRWVKGLKDGRSYCGDGLSHVFDFRLENKNGTATKLGTRNDAGDVSQVNLASGEEMRVKFSAAALLEETPTDETRRIRGLRLDDKPFWHIERCRIGDSRDVPVEVIVNGEVAHRLPMAADGSLMEFDVPIKIEKSSWVAVRILPSVHTNPIWVNVDNQPVYASDKSAEWCRKAVDVCWNAKQGNFRQPERASAKAAYDAAAEYYDAILESLRK
;
A
#
# COMPACT_ATOMS: atom_id res chain seq x y z
N MET A 1 50.42 25.75 67.18
CA MET A 1 48.96 25.55 67.30
C MET A 1 48.41 25.43 65.90
N GLY A 2 48.11 24.20 65.45
CA GLY A 2 47.57 23.93 64.12
C GLY A 2 46.05 24.03 64.12
N ALA A 3 45.49 24.64 63.07
CA ALA A 3 44.06 24.70 62.82
C ALA A 3 43.71 23.69 61.72
N TRP A 4 42.73 22.83 62.04
CA TRP A 4 42.24 21.74 61.21
C TRP A 4 41.36 22.26 60.07
N CYS A 5 41.70 21.83 58.85
CA CYS A 5 40.83 21.92 57.67
C CYS A 5 40.02 20.62 57.60
N GLY A 6 38.70 20.70 57.78
CA GLY A 6 37.79 19.58 57.60
C GLY A 6 37.33 19.52 56.14
N SER A 7 37.76 18.49 55.42
CA SER A 7 37.27 18.14 54.08
C SER A 7 35.79 17.75 54.14
N VAL A 8 34.95 18.48 53.40
CA VAL A 8 33.59 18.03 53.07
C VAL A 8 33.76 16.93 52.03
N VAL A 9 33.51 15.68 52.43
CA VAL A 9 33.34 14.56 51.48
C VAL A 9 31.97 14.76 50.84
N GLN A 10 31.94 15.13 49.56
CA GLN A 10 30.74 15.01 48.74
C GLN A 10 30.37 13.52 48.67
N ALA A 11 29.15 13.17 49.06
CA ALA A 11 28.59 11.86 48.77
C ALA A 11 28.46 11.73 47.24
N GLU A 12 28.94 10.62 46.65
CA GLU A 12 28.77 10.33 45.23
C GLU A 12 27.27 10.23 44.91
N GLU A 13 26.74 11.21 44.19
CA GLU A 13 25.43 11.13 43.53
C GLU A 13 25.43 9.92 42.59
N GLY A 14 24.53 8.95 42.82
CA GLY A 14 24.28 7.85 41.88
C GLY A 14 24.56 6.43 42.38
N SER A 15 25.14 6.23 43.57
CA SER A 15 25.23 4.87 44.14
C SER A 15 23.93 4.51 44.86
N TRP A 16 23.18 3.55 44.31
CA TRP A 16 22.01 3.00 44.99
C TRP A 16 22.45 2.02 46.08
N ASP A 17 21.77 2.04 47.22
CA ASP A 17 21.97 0.98 48.20
C ASP A 17 21.59 -0.38 47.59
N PRO A 18 22.47 -1.39 47.67
CA PRO A 18 22.15 -2.71 47.18
C PRO A 18 21.01 -3.29 48.01
N VAL A 19 20.10 -4.00 47.34
CA VAL A 19 19.01 -4.70 48.02
C VAL A 19 19.61 -5.86 48.80
N TYR A 20 19.39 -5.86 50.11
CA TYR A 20 19.85 -6.91 51.01
C TYR A 20 18.82 -8.03 51.11
N ASN A 21 19.24 -9.20 51.62
CA ASN A 21 18.38 -10.39 51.79
C ASN A 21 17.84 -11.00 50.48
N VAL A 22 18.54 -10.81 49.37
CA VAL A 22 18.22 -11.42 48.08
C VAL A 22 18.58 -12.92 48.11
N PRO A 23 17.63 -13.84 47.86
CA PRO A 23 17.92 -15.26 47.78
C PRO A 23 18.85 -15.59 46.61
N PRO A 24 19.97 -16.32 46.81
CA PRO A 24 20.91 -16.65 45.75
C PRO A 24 20.26 -17.40 44.59
N GLN A 25 19.45 -18.41 44.92
CA GLN A 25 18.46 -18.96 44.01
C GLN A 25 17.11 -18.32 44.36
N PRO A 26 16.39 -17.71 43.41
CA PRO A 26 16.58 -17.79 41.96
C PRO A 26 17.25 -16.58 41.30
N PHE A 27 17.86 -15.65 42.05
CA PHE A 27 18.44 -14.43 41.50
C PHE A 27 19.60 -14.71 40.52
N VAL A 28 20.51 -15.62 40.85
CA VAL A 28 21.63 -16.01 39.96
C VAL A 28 21.12 -16.51 38.61
N ALA A 29 20.11 -17.39 38.63
CA ALA A 29 19.51 -17.90 37.40
C ALA A 29 18.80 -16.80 36.58
N ALA A 30 18.26 -15.76 37.24
CA ALA A 30 17.72 -14.59 36.56
C ALA A 30 18.83 -13.73 35.93
N THR A 31 19.96 -13.57 36.61
CA THR A 31 21.16 -12.91 36.06
C THR A 31 21.70 -13.65 34.83
N ASP A 32 21.72 -14.99 34.83
CA ASP A 32 22.14 -15.77 33.65
C ASP A 32 21.27 -15.48 32.43
N ARG A 33 19.95 -15.47 32.62
CA ARG A 33 18.99 -15.14 31.55
C ARG A 33 19.15 -13.69 31.09
N LEU A 34 19.46 -12.76 32.00
CA LEU A 34 19.73 -11.37 31.64
C LEU A 34 20.99 -11.23 30.77
N ILE A 35 22.07 -11.93 31.12
CA ILE A 35 23.31 -11.94 30.33
C ILE A 35 23.03 -12.46 28.92
N GLN A 36 22.31 -13.58 28.81
CA GLN A 36 21.89 -14.13 27.51
C GLN A 36 21.01 -13.15 26.72
N ALA A 37 20.09 -12.44 27.40
CA ALA A 37 19.27 -11.43 26.76
C ALA A 37 20.12 -10.26 26.24
N LEU A 38 21.07 -9.77 27.04
CA LEU A 38 22.00 -8.69 26.67
C LEU A 38 22.88 -9.05 25.47
N GLU A 39 23.39 -10.28 25.42
CA GLU A 39 24.07 -10.82 24.23
C GLU A 39 23.14 -10.84 23.01
N PHE A 40 21.93 -11.37 23.16
CA PHE A 40 20.96 -11.46 22.07
C PHE A 40 20.55 -10.10 21.51
N VAL A 41 20.37 -9.09 22.37
CA VAL A 41 20.02 -7.72 21.92
C VAL A 41 21.21 -6.90 21.42
N GLY A 42 22.41 -7.50 21.37
CA GLY A 42 23.62 -6.87 20.84
C GLY A 42 24.30 -5.87 21.77
N ARG A 43 24.04 -5.94 23.09
CA ARG A 43 24.75 -5.15 24.11
C ARG A 43 25.32 -6.09 25.18
N PRO A 44 26.26 -7.00 24.83
CA PRO A 44 26.87 -7.89 25.80
C PRO A 44 27.58 -7.08 26.89
N LEU A 45 27.56 -7.60 28.13
CA LEU A 45 28.38 -7.06 29.20
C LEU A 45 29.87 -7.20 28.85
N SER A 46 30.70 -6.35 29.44
CA SER A 46 32.15 -6.44 29.23
C SER A 46 32.68 -7.78 29.75
N ALA A 47 33.80 -8.25 29.18
CA ALA A 47 34.44 -9.48 29.67
C ALA A 47 34.85 -9.38 31.16
N GLU A 48 35.14 -8.16 31.62
CA GLU A 48 35.43 -7.86 33.02
C GLU A 48 34.17 -8.00 33.90
N ASP A 49 33.03 -7.44 33.47
CA ASP A 49 31.75 -7.55 34.17
C ASP A 49 31.29 -9.01 34.25
N ILE A 50 31.38 -9.77 33.16
CA ILE A 50 31.02 -11.20 33.15
C ILE A 50 31.89 -11.95 34.15
N LYS A 51 33.21 -11.71 34.17
CA LYS A 51 34.13 -12.34 35.12
C LYS A 51 33.82 -11.95 36.56
N ALA A 52 33.46 -10.69 36.82
CA ALA A 52 33.07 -10.21 38.14
C ALA A 52 31.76 -10.86 38.62
N ILE A 53 30.77 -10.99 37.74
CA ILE A 53 29.52 -11.70 38.02
C ILE A 53 29.78 -13.18 38.30
N GLU A 54 30.60 -13.86 37.51
CA GLU A 54 30.97 -15.27 37.77
C GLU A 54 31.68 -15.46 39.11
N ALA A 55 32.59 -14.55 39.48
CA ALA A 55 33.22 -14.58 40.80
C ALA A 55 32.20 -14.34 41.92
N ALA A 56 31.24 -13.43 41.72
CA ALA A 56 30.20 -13.11 42.69
C ALA A 56 29.21 -14.27 42.91
N LYS A 57 28.85 -15.01 41.85
CA LYS A 57 28.01 -16.22 41.94
C LYS A 57 28.64 -17.30 42.82
N ASN A 58 29.97 -17.41 42.78
CA ASN A 58 30.74 -18.41 43.51
C ASN A 58 31.27 -17.91 44.86
N ASN A 59 30.80 -16.75 45.35
CA ASN A 59 31.27 -16.18 46.61
C ASN A 59 30.84 -17.06 47.80
N PRO A 60 31.77 -17.48 48.69
CA PRO A 60 31.43 -18.27 49.87
C PRO A 60 30.41 -17.61 50.80
N ASN A 61 30.38 -16.27 50.84
CA ASN A 61 29.31 -15.51 51.47
C ASN A 61 28.26 -15.14 50.43
N ALA A 62 27.17 -15.89 50.40
CA ALA A 62 26.13 -15.71 49.40
C ALA A 62 25.49 -14.30 49.43
N ARG A 63 25.37 -13.67 50.61
CA ARG A 63 24.87 -12.28 50.73
C ARG A 63 25.80 -11.31 50.01
N ASP A 64 27.10 -11.42 50.26
CA ASP A 64 28.11 -10.56 49.63
C ASP A 64 28.17 -10.82 48.12
N GLY A 65 27.97 -12.07 47.70
CA GLY A 65 27.82 -12.44 46.29
C GLY A 65 26.65 -11.72 45.60
N MET A 66 25.46 -11.72 46.19
CA MET A 66 24.29 -11.06 45.59
C MET A 66 24.44 -9.53 45.54
N VAL A 67 25.08 -8.94 46.56
CA VAL A 67 25.44 -7.52 46.56
C VAL A 67 26.46 -7.22 45.45
N ALA A 68 27.46 -8.09 45.27
CA ALA A 68 28.47 -7.93 44.23
C ALA A 68 27.87 -8.02 42.82
N ILE A 69 26.91 -8.93 42.57
CA ILE A 69 26.19 -8.97 41.28
C ILE A 69 25.47 -7.64 41.01
N GLN A 70 24.74 -7.10 42.00
CA GLN A 70 24.05 -5.81 41.84
C GLN A 70 25.04 -4.68 41.55
N LYS A 71 26.19 -4.64 42.23
CA LYS A 71 27.23 -3.62 41.99
C LYS A 71 27.79 -3.65 40.56
N VAL A 72 27.78 -4.80 39.89
CA VAL A 72 28.18 -4.91 38.47
C VAL A 72 27.06 -4.45 37.55
N LEU A 73 25.79 -4.74 37.87
CA LEU A 73 24.65 -4.43 37.00
C LEU A 73 24.12 -3.00 37.15
N ASP A 74 24.15 -2.43 38.36
CA ASP A 74 23.61 -1.10 38.67
C ASP A 74 24.20 0.03 37.81
N PRO A 75 25.51 0.04 37.48
CA PRO A 75 26.10 1.01 36.54
C PRO A 75 25.47 1.03 35.14
N HIS A 76 24.81 -0.06 34.72
CA HIS A 76 24.14 -0.18 33.42
C HIS A 76 22.67 0.26 33.45
N CYS A 77 22.16 0.67 34.62
CA CYS A 77 20.75 0.98 34.80
C CYS A 77 20.39 2.43 34.48
N LEU A 78 19.35 2.61 33.67
CA LEU A 78 18.74 3.89 33.36
C LEU A 78 17.94 4.44 34.55
N ALA A 79 17.23 3.56 35.25
CA ALA A 79 16.42 3.90 36.42
C ALA A 79 16.32 2.73 37.41
N LEU A 80 16.07 3.08 38.68
CA LEU A 80 15.66 2.17 39.74
C LEU A 80 14.16 2.37 39.96
N VAL A 81 13.39 1.30 39.81
CA VAL A 81 11.97 1.21 40.12
C VAL A 81 11.81 0.46 41.43
N HIS A 82 11.25 1.12 42.45
CA HIS A 82 10.94 0.52 43.74
C HIS A 82 9.42 0.35 43.86
N ILE A 83 9.01 -0.91 43.96
CA ILE A 83 7.64 -1.34 44.27
C ILE A 83 7.63 -1.70 45.75
N ASN A 84 7.00 -0.84 46.56
CA ASN A 84 6.93 -1.06 48.00
C ASN A 84 5.95 -2.19 48.37
N ALA A 85 5.88 -2.58 49.64
CA ALA A 85 4.98 -3.65 50.11
C ALA A 85 3.48 -3.41 49.79
N GLU A 86 3.04 -2.15 49.66
CA GLU A 86 1.67 -1.79 49.24
C GLU A 86 1.48 -1.71 47.71
N SER A 87 2.43 -2.23 46.91
CA SER A 87 2.43 -2.18 45.45
C SER A 87 2.43 -0.78 44.84
N ARG A 88 2.92 0.23 45.58
CA ARG A 88 3.14 1.58 45.06
C ARG A 88 4.50 1.66 44.38
N VAL A 89 4.53 2.30 43.22
CA VAL A 89 5.72 2.45 42.39
C VAL A 89 6.37 3.80 42.65
N SER A 90 7.69 3.80 42.85
CA SER A 90 8.51 5.01 42.79
C SER A 90 9.73 4.76 41.92
N ALA A 91 10.27 5.81 41.30
CA ALA A 91 11.40 5.70 40.39
C ALA A 91 12.50 6.71 40.73
N LYS A 92 13.75 6.33 40.46
CA LYS A 92 14.93 7.18 40.61
C LYS A 92 15.83 7.06 39.38
N GLU A 93 16.44 8.15 38.97
CA GLU A 93 17.44 8.14 37.90
C GLU A 93 18.63 7.25 38.27
N GLY A 94 19.11 6.48 37.29
CA GLY A 94 20.26 5.61 37.44
C GLY A 94 21.58 6.18 36.94
N PRO A 95 22.70 5.52 37.25
CA PRO A 95 24.03 6.06 37.01
C PRO A 95 24.54 5.86 35.58
N VAL A 96 23.86 5.08 34.74
CA VAL A 96 24.31 4.82 33.36
C VAL A 96 24.43 6.12 32.58
N GLU A 97 25.45 6.22 31.73
CA GLU A 97 25.64 7.34 30.81
C GLU A 97 24.38 7.58 29.95
N LYS A 98 23.89 8.82 29.95
CA LYS A 98 22.67 9.24 29.23
C LYS A 98 22.98 9.62 27.80
N SER A 99 23.51 8.69 27.01
CA SER A 99 23.79 8.92 25.60
C SER A 99 22.90 8.07 24.70
N LEU A 100 22.29 8.68 23.69
CA LEU A 100 21.50 8.05 22.62
C LEU A 100 22.17 8.28 21.25
N MET A 101 21.70 7.59 20.22
CA MET A 101 22.16 7.76 18.84
C MET A 101 20.96 8.11 17.97
N GLU A 102 21.08 9.18 17.17
CA GLU A 102 20.07 9.55 16.18
C GLU A 102 19.82 8.39 15.20
N GLN A 103 18.55 8.10 14.92
CA GLN A 103 18.13 6.96 14.11
C GLN A 103 18.63 5.59 14.61
N GLY A 104 19.16 5.52 15.84
CA GLY A 104 19.75 4.33 16.43
C GLY A 104 19.04 3.88 17.70
N TRP A 105 19.06 2.57 17.94
CA TRP A 105 18.54 1.98 19.18
C TRP A 105 19.68 1.74 20.17
N ARG A 106 19.48 2.11 21.44
CA ARG A 106 20.37 1.78 22.56
C ARG A 106 19.60 1.06 23.67
N SER A 107 20.22 0.05 24.26
CA SER A 107 19.60 -0.81 25.29
C SER A 107 20.07 -0.42 26.68
N PHE A 108 19.20 -0.27 27.67
CA PHE A 108 19.57 0.02 29.05
C PHE A 108 18.96 -1.01 30.00
N LEU A 109 19.47 -1.08 31.23
CA LEU A 109 18.82 -1.85 32.29
C LEU A 109 17.85 -0.99 33.10
N ILE A 110 16.82 -1.61 33.65
CA ILE A 110 15.97 -1.06 34.71
C ILE A 110 16.09 -1.99 35.91
N LYS A 111 16.56 -1.46 37.05
CA LYS A 111 16.60 -2.21 38.30
C LYS A 111 15.22 -2.16 38.92
N VAL A 112 14.64 -3.31 39.25
CA VAL A 112 13.34 -3.41 39.92
C VAL A 112 13.56 -3.96 41.32
N HIS A 113 13.32 -3.14 42.34
CA HIS A 113 13.23 -3.55 43.74
C HIS A 113 11.77 -3.82 44.06
N ASN A 114 11.39 -5.09 44.17
CA ASN A 114 10.00 -5.54 44.28
C ASN A 114 9.72 -6.13 45.67
N GLU A 115 9.52 -5.26 46.65
CA GLU A 115 9.20 -5.66 48.03
C GLU A 115 7.83 -6.32 48.13
N ALA A 116 6.89 -5.98 47.24
CA ALA A 116 5.57 -6.61 47.19
C ALA A 116 5.58 -8.05 46.64
N GLY A 117 6.63 -8.47 45.92
CA GLY A 117 6.70 -9.79 45.31
C GLY A 117 5.66 -10.04 44.20
N ILE A 118 5.16 -8.97 43.57
CA ILE A 118 4.12 -9.06 42.53
C ILE A 118 4.71 -9.40 41.16
N THR A 119 3.89 -10.00 40.29
CA THR A 119 4.28 -10.48 38.95
C THR A 119 3.62 -9.79 37.74
N PRO A 120 2.98 -8.60 37.80
CA PRO A 120 2.55 -7.92 36.58
C PRO A 120 3.72 -7.57 35.66
N ARG A 121 3.43 -7.17 34.41
CA ARG A 121 4.42 -6.54 33.54
C ARG A 121 4.77 -5.16 34.09
N LEU A 122 6.07 -4.84 34.14
CA LEU A 122 6.52 -3.47 34.30
C LEU A 122 6.29 -2.73 32.98
N VAL A 123 5.51 -1.67 33.02
CA VAL A 123 5.25 -0.79 31.89
C VAL A 123 6.17 0.42 32.00
N VAL A 124 6.84 0.77 30.89
CA VAL A 124 7.68 1.95 30.73
C VAL A 124 7.04 2.84 29.68
N GLU A 125 6.63 4.04 30.08
CA GLU A 125 5.97 5.00 29.19
C GLU A 125 6.66 6.37 29.26
N SER A 126 6.52 7.16 28.20
CA SER A 126 7.02 8.53 28.15
C SER A 126 6.14 9.37 27.25
N SER A 127 5.88 10.63 27.63
CA SER A 127 5.14 11.56 26.77
C SER A 127 5.90 11.88 25.48
N GLN A 128 7.23 11.80 25.51
CA GLN A 128 8.09 11.94 24.33
C GLN A 128 8.09 10.70 23.42
N ALA A 129 7.50 9.59 23.86
CA ALA A 129 7.34 8.37 23.06
C ALA A 129 5.91 8.16 22.53
N LEU A 130 5.00 9.10 22.77
CA LEU A 130 3.67 9.07 22.19
C LEU A 130 3.72 9.14 20.65
N PRO A 131 2.71 8.63 19.94
CA PRO A 131 2.66 8.68 18.48
C PRO A 131 2.86 10.09 17.93
N VAL A 132 3.67 10.26 16.88
CA VAL A 132 3.88 11.58 16.23
C VAL A 132 2.76 11.94 15.25
N TYR A 133 1.85 11.01 14.99
CA TYR A 133 0.71 11.16 14.10
C TYR A 133 -0.52 10.43 14.66
N GLN A 134 -1.68 10.72 14.07
CA GLN A 134 -2.88 9.90 14.18
C GLN A 134 -3.26 9.35 12.82
N LYS A 135 -3.83 8.13 12.83
CA LYS A 135 -4.39 7.49 11.65
C LYS A 135 -5.92 7.63 11.65
N GLY A 136 -6.49 7.72 10.46
CA GLY A 136 -7.93 7.77 10.22
C GLY A 136 -8.72 6.68 10.90
N LYS A 137 -9.72 7.09 11.68
CA LYS A 137 -10.76 6.21 12.20
C LYS A 137 -12.09 6.54 11.50
N GLY A 138 -12.37 5.85 10.39
CA GLY A 138 -13.67 5.88 9.72
C GLY A 138 -13.86 6.96 8.66
N ALA A 139 -15.09 7.07 8.15
CA ALA A 139 -15.49 8.03 7.13
C ALA A 139 -15.55 9.46 7.71
N ARG A 140 -14.77 10.36 7.11
CA ARG A 140 -14.57 11.75 7.56
C ARG A 140 -15.40 12.71 6.71
N GLN A 141 -16.71 12.82 6.96
CA GLN A 141 -17.56 13.74 6.19
C GLN A 141 -17.51 15.20 6.68
N LYS A 142 -16.85 15.47 7.83
CA LYS A 142 -16.73 16.82 8.41
C LYS A 142 -15.34 17.07 9.03
N PRO A 143 -14.81 18.31 8.97
CA PRO A 143 -13.59 18.71 9.69
C PRO A 143 -13.75 18.48 11.20
N GLN A 144 -12.75 17.87 11.86
CA GLN A 144 -12.81 17.57 13.29
C GLN A 144 -12.56 18.83 14.14
N GLN A 145 -13.62 19.39 14.71
CA GLN A 145 -13.49 20.40 15.79
C GLN A 145 -13.49 19.77 17.19
N GLU A 146 -13.74 18.45 17.32
CA GLU A 146 -14.08 17.79 18.60
C GLU A 146 -13.12 16.66 19.04
N GLN A 147 -11.99 16.40 18.36
CA GLN A 147 -10.99 15.39 18.78
C GLN A 147 -9.68 16.04 19.26
N GLU A 148 -8.99 15.39 20.19
CA GLU A 148 -7.62 15.74 20.58
C GLU A 148 -6.64 15.32 19.47
N LEU A 149 -6.37 16.23 18.53
CA LEU A 149 -5.42 16.03 17.42
C LEU A 149 -3.97 16.17 17.90
N VAL A 150 -3.04 15.48 17.23
CA VAL A 150 -1.61 15.72 17.45
C VAL A 150 -1.21 16.98 16.70
N SER A 151 -0.82 18.01 17.43
CA SER A 151 -0.28 19.24 16.83
C SER A 151 1.15 19.04 16.32
N GLU A 152 1.59 19.87 15.37
CA GLU A 152 2.99 19.88 14.92
C GLU A 152 3.97 20.09 16.08
N ALA A 153 3.62 20.92 17.06
CA ALA A 153 4.45 21.20 18.22
C ALA A 153 4.66 19.94 19.07
N GLU A 154 3.61 19.16 19.30
CA GLU A 154 3.70 17.89 20.00
C GLU A 154 4.49 16.85 19.20
N ALA A 155 4.26 16.73 17.89
CA ALA A 155 4.98 15.81 17.02
C ALA A 155 6.51 16.09 17.02
N ARG A 156 6.92 17.36 17.15
CA ARG A 156 8.33 17.75 17.31
C ARG A 156 8.89 17.28 18.65
N GLN A 157 8.12 17.39 19.73
CA GLN A 157 8.56 16.95 21.07
C GLN A 157 8.60 15.42 21.25
N ARG A 158 7.85 14.67 20.43
CA ARG A 158 7.75 13.21 20.48
C ARG A 158 8.89 12.52 19.71
N PHE A 159 10.14 12.75 20.13
CA PHE A 159 11.35 12.27 19.44
C PHE A 159 11.77 10.83 19.80
N LEU A 160 11.28 10.29 20.92
CA LEU A 160 11.75 9.05 21.52
C LEU A 160 10.91 7.86 21.03
N ASP A 161 11.48 6.67 20.87
CA ASP A 161 10.71 5.42 20.81
C ASP A 161 11.20 4.44 21.87
N ILE A 162 10.27 3.66 22.43
CA ILE A 162 10.53 2.74 23.54
C ILE A 162 10.11 1.34 23.09
N SER A 163 11.01 0.38 23.22
CA SER A 163 10.73 -1.03 23.02
C SER A 163 11.20 -1.83 24.22
N ASP A 164 10.28 -2.51 24.88
CA ASP A 164 10.61 -3.45 25.96
C ASP A 164 11.12 -4.76 25.35
N PHE A 165 12.16 -5.35 25.93
CA PHE A 165 12.55 -6.72 25.59
C PHE A 165 11.84 -7.71 26.52
N ASP A 166 10.70 -8.22 26.08
CA ASP A 166 9.80 -9.07 26.86
C ASP A 166 9.73 -10.53 26.36
N SER A 167 10.65 -10.92 25.48
CA SER A 167 10.73 -12.27 24.89
C SER A 167 11.84 -13.14 25.51
N GLN A 168 11.85 -14.43 25.15
CA GLN A 168 12.88 -15.35 25.63
C GLN A 168 14.30 -14.80 25.32
N PRO A 169 15.25 -14.87 26.28
CA PRO A 169 15.23 -15.67 27.51
C PRO A 169 14.56 -15.01 28.72
N LEU A 170 14.10 -13.76 28.64
CA LEU A 170 13.32 -13.12 29.70
C LEU A 170 11.84 -13.51 29.61
N LYS A 171 11.08 -13.16 30.66
CA LYS A 171 9.61 -13.32 30.68
C LYS A 171 8.95 -11.95 30.60
N PRO A 172 7.78 -11.80 29.96
CA PRO A 172 7.07 -10.52 29.91
C PRO A 172 6.69 -9.98 31.29
N GLN A 173 6.29 -10.87 32.20
CA GLN A 173 5.93 -10.57 33.57
C GLN A 173 7.15 -10.42 34.49
N LEU A 174 7.01 -9.61 35.54
CA LEU A 174 7.94 -9.63 36.67
C LEU A 174 7.92 -11.03 37.30
N SER A 175 9.06 -11.42 37.83
CA SER A 175 9.29 -12.74 38.40
C SER A 175 8.80 -12.88 39.85
N GLY A 176 8.47 -11.76 40.51
CA GLY A 176 8.16 -11.69 41.93
C GLY A 176 9.40 -11.71 42.82
N LEU A 177 10.61 -11.63 42.24
CA LEU A 177 11.85 -11.56 42.99
C LEU A 177 12.04 -10.21 43.63
N LEU A 178 12.62 -10.23 44.84
CA LEU A 178 12.91 -9.00 45.59
C LEU A 178 13.76 -8.02 44.76
N VAL A 179 14.69 -8.53 43.95
CA VAL A 179 15.37 -7.72 42.93
C VAL A 179 15.43 -8.47 41.61
N GLU A 180 15.15 -7.76 40.52
CA GLU A 180 15.36 -8.23 39.15
C GLU A 180 15.72 -7.06 38.23
N TYR A 181 16.27 -7.37 37.05
CA TYR A 181 16.67 -6.37 36.06
C TYR A 181 15.93 -6.61 34.75
N ARG A 182 15.41 -5.53 34.15
CA ARG A 182 14.71 -5.56 32.87
C ARG A 182 15.51 -4.80 31.82
N VAL A 183 15.35 -5.17 30.55
CA VAL A 183 16.02 -4.50 29.43
C VAL A 183 15.01 -3.59 28.73
N VAL A 184 15.38 -2.32 28.54
CA VAL A 184 14.60 -1.33 27.78
C VAL A 184 15.43 -0.85 26.59
N HIS A 185 14.82 -0.77 25.41
CA HIS A 185 15.43 -0.16 24.23
C HIS A 185 14.86 1.23 24.00
N LEU A 186 15.77 2.19 23.81
CA LEU A 186 15.43 3.56 23.51
C LEU A 186 15.98 3.92 22.13
N PHE A 187 15.14 4.58 21.33
CA PHE A 187 15.50 5.14 20.03
C PHE A 187 15.34 6.66 20.08
N SER A 188 16.25 7.39 19.45
CA SER A 188 16.07 8.83 19.22
C SER A 188 15.91 9.12 17.74
N ARG A 189 14.85 9.85 17.37
CA ARG A 189 14.72 10.44 16.03
C ARG A 189 15.72 11.60 15.84
N ASP A 190 16.03 12.31 16.93
CA ASP A 190 16.67 13.63 16.91
C ASP A 190 18.08 13.62 17.53
N THR A 191 18.84 14.69 17.28
CA THR A 191 20.19 14.94 17.81
C THR A 191 20.24 15.98 18.93
N GLY A 192 21.36 16.00 19.66
CA GLY A 192 21.67 16.97 20.71
C GLY A 192 20.98 16.67 22.03
N LYS A 193 20.96 17.66 22.92
CA LYS A 193 20.34 17.51 24.24
C LYS A 193 18.83 17.34 24.12
N ARG A 194 18.30 16.26 24.67
CA ARG A 194 16.86 15.94 24.67
C ARG A 194 16.46 15.33 26.01
N GLU A 195 15.42 15.87 26.63
CA GLU A 195 14.88 15.34 27.88
C GLU A 195 13.66 14.46 27.59
N ALA A 196 13.59 13.31 28.25
CA ALA A 196 12.39 12.48 28.27
C ALA A 196 12.00 12.16 29.71
N THR A 197 10.71 12.26 30.01
CA THR A 197 10.16 11.84 31.31
C THR A 197 9.65 10.43 31.18
N PHE A 198 10.19 9.51 31.99
CA PHE A 198 9.77 8.12 32.04
C PHE A 198 8.84 7.89 33.22
N ALA A 199 7.66 7.34 32.96
CA ALA A 199 6.71 6.86 33.96
C ALA A 199 6.75 5.33 34.03
N PHE A 200 6.81 4.80 35.25
CA PHE A 200 6.82 3.36 35.50
C PHE A 200 5.57 2.93 36.28
N HIS A 201 4.89 1.88 35.81
CA HIS A 201 3.75 1.29 36.52
C HIS A 201 3.61 -0.22 36.25
N VAL A 202 2.76 -0.89 37.04
CA VAL A 202 2.56 -2.34 37.01
C VAL A 202 1.07 -2.72 36.88
N GLY A 203 0.27 -1.83 36.26
CA GLY A 203 -1.17 -2.04 35.99
C GLY A 203 -2.10 -1.01 36.65
N GLN A 204 -3.41 -1.15 36.42
CA GLN A 204 -4.43 -0.23 36.91
C GLN A 204 -4.43 -0.11 38.44
N GLY A 205 -4.44 1.13 38.95
CA GLY A 205 -4.41 1.43 40.39
C GLY A 205 -3.02 1.68 40.98
N THR A 206 -1.94 1.45 40.22
CA THR A 206 -0.56 1.80 40.60
C THR A 206 -0.04 3.08 39.94
N GLN A 207 -0.87 3.71 39.09
CA GLN A 207 -0.63 5.03 38.51
C GLN A 207 -0.63 6.06 39.64
N ASP A 208 0.55 6.59 39.96
CA ASP A 208 0.70 7.48 41.09
C ASP A 208 0.14 8.86 40.79
N LEU A 209 -0.84 9.31 41.58
CA LEU A 209 -1.39 10.67 41.53
C LEU A 209 -0.37 11.74 41.98
N GLY A 210 0.78 11.33 42.52
CA GLY A 210 1.83 12.19 43.05
C GLY A 210 3.14 12.21 42.26
N PHE A 211 3.17 11.71 41.01
CA PHE A 211 4.35 11.70 40.12
C PHE A 211 5.60 10.97 40.65
N ARG A 212 5.51 10.15 41.72
CA ARG A 212 6.69 9.48 42.31
C ARG A 212 7.26 8.37 41.43
N GLY A 213 6.44 7.84 40.52
CA GLY A 213 6.85 6.87 39.51
C GLY A 213 7.49 7.50 38.27
N GLU A 214 7.70 8.82 38.25
CA GLU A 214 8.25 9.53 37.10
C GLU A 214 9.70 10.00 37.33
N VAL A 215 10.51 9.91 36.27
CA VAL A 215 11.89 10.41 36.27
C VAL A 215 12.17 11.17 34.96
N PRO A 216 12.43 12.48 35.01
CA PRO A 216 12.97 13.21 33.86
C PRO A 216 14.45 12.85 33.69
N ILE A 217 14.85 12.49 32.46
CA ILE A 217 16.22 12.14 32.12
C ILE A 217 16.66 12.94 30.90
N LEU A 218 17.75 13.70 31.05
CA LEU A 218 18.37 14.45 29.98
C LEU A 218 19.40 13.58 29.25
N PHE A 219 19.17 13.31 27.97
CA PHE A 219 20.09 12.58 27.10
C PHE A 219 20.93 13.52 26.23
N ASP A 220 22.16 13.10 25.94
CA ASP A 220 22.96 13.56 24.82
C ASP A 220 22.73 12.64 23.63
N CYS A 221 22.02 13.10 22.60
CA CYS A 221 21.75 12.32 21.39
C CYS A 221 22.83 12.60 20.34
N GLU A 222 23.75 11.65 20.16
CA GLU A 222 24.82 11.75 19.18
C GLU A 222 24.26 11.80 17.74
N PRO A 223 24.84 12.62 16.84
CA PRO A 223 24.44 12.67 15.45
C PRO A 223 24.79 11.39 14.71
N ALA A 224 23.88 10.94 13.84
CA ALA A 224 24.14 9.88 12.89
C ALA A 224 25.03 10.37 11.75
N VAL A 225 25.49 9.44 10.91
CA VAL A 225 26.20 9.76 9.67
C VAL A 225 25.18 10.11 8.59
N GLN A 226 25.38 11.22 7.90
CA GLN A 226 24.61 11.54 6.70
C GLN A 226 25.12 10.68 5.54
N VAL A 227 24.35 9.68 5.16
CA VAL A 227 24.66 8.84 4.01
C VAL A 227 24.13 9.52 2.75
N LEU A 228 25.01 10.24 2.04
CA LEU A 228 24.74 10.87 0.76
C LEU A 228 24.51 9.79 -0.31
N LEU A 229 23.37 9.87 -0.98
CA LEU A 229 22.92 8.87 -1.95
C LEU A 229 23.27 9.32 -3.36
N GLY A 230 24.03 8.49 -4.08
CA GLY A 230 24.11 8.55 -5.54
C GLY A 230 23.04 7.65 -6.12
N ILE A 231 22.07 8.17 -6.86
CA ILE A 231 20.97 7.38 -7.44
C ILE A 231 20.91 7.66 -8.93
N HIS A 232 21.41 6.71 -9.72
CA HIS A 232 21.45 6.84 -11.17
C HIS A 232 20.49 5.85 -11.83
N ASP A 233 19.78 6.35 -12.84
CA ASP A 233 18.88 5.59 -13.69
C ASP A 233 19.64 4.62 -14.60
N ASP A 234 18.94 3.82 -15.41
CA ASP A 234 19.55 2.81 -16.27
C ASP A 234 20.47 3.40 -17.37
N ASP A 235 20.28 4.68 -17.71
CA ASP A 235 21.12 5.47 -18.62
C ASP A 235 22.23 6.27 -17.90
N GLY A 236 22.34 6.12 -16.58
CA GLY A 236 23.30 6.83 -15.73
C GLY A 236 22.88 8.25 -15.32
N THR A 237 21.68 8.71 -15.69
CA THR A 237 21.19 10.04 -15.28
C THR A 237 20.72 10.06 -13.83
N PRO A 238 20.86 11.19 -13.10
CA PRO A 238 20.35 11.31 -11.73
C PRO A 238 18.83 11.14 -11.66
N THR A 239 18.34 10.33 -10.72
CA THR A 239 16.90 10.02 -10.60
C THR A 239 16.42 9.90 -9.15
N THR A 240 15.15 9.53 -8.97
CA THR A 240 14.53 9.23 -7.66
C THR A 240 14.18 7.75 -7.60
N ALA A 241 14.47 7.10 -6.47
CA ALA A 241 14.19 5.67 -6.27
C ALA A 241 13.54 5.40 -4.92
N ALA A 242 12.89 4.24 -4.82
CA ALA A 242 12.45 3.65 -3.56
C ALA A 242 13.62 2.90 -2.88
N LEU A 243 13.86 3.15 -1.60
CA LEU A 243 14.87 2.48 -0.79
C LEU A 243 14.26 1.86 0.46
N THR A 244 14.36 0.54 0.61
CA THR A 244 14.12 -0.15 1.89
C THR A 244 15.45 -0.49 2.53
N ILE A 245 15.83 0.24 3.57
CA ILE A 245 17.09 0.04 4.29
C ILE A 245 16.79 -0.72 5.59
N ARG A 246 17.56 -1.78 5.84
CA ARG A 246 17.47 -2.58 7.06
C ARG A 246 18.81 -2.71 7.74
N ASP A 247 18.79 -2.70 9.07
CA ASP A 247 19.97 -3.04 9.87
C ASP A 247 20.19 -4.56 9.95
N THR A 248 21.25 -4.98 10.64
CA THR A 248 21.59 -6.41 10.83
C THR A 248 20.54 -7.21 11.61
N ARG A 249 19.55 -6.56 12.23
CA ARG A 249 18.42 -7.19 12.92
C ARG A 249 17.16 -7.21 12.06
N GLY A 250 17.24 -6.78 10.80
CA GLY A 250 16.11 -6.71 9.88
C GLY A 250 15.16 -5.53 10.11
N ARG A 251 15.49 -4.62 11.05
CA ARG A 251 14.65 -3.45 11.36
C ARG A 251 14.77 -2.43 10.24
N VAL A 252 13.62 -1.89 9.82
CA VAL A 252 13.57 -0.82 8.81
C VAL A 252 14.10 0.49 9.41
N VAL A 253 14.96 1.16 8.66
CA VAL A 253 15.51 2.49 8.98
C VAL A 253 15.28 3.46 7.82
N PRO A 254 14.89 4.73 8.06
CA PRO A 254 14.48 5.35 9.34
C PRO A 254 13.30 4.62 10.00
N ASN A 255 13.15 4.71 11.34
CA ASN A 255 12.11 3.98 12.07
C ASN A 255 10.68 4.44 11.64
N PRO A 256 9.84 3.56 11.05
CA PRO A 256 8.51 3.94 10.57
C PRO A 256 7.60 4.60 11.61
N ALA A 257 7.71 4.20 12.89
CA ALA A 257 6.91 4.76 13.97
C ALA A 257 7.20 6.25 14.26
N ARG A 258 8.26 6.80 13.69
CA ARG A 258 8.71 8.20 13.89
C ARG A 258 8.79 9.00 12.59
N ARG A 259 8.20 8.48 11.50
CA ARG A 259 8.14 9.18 10.21
C ARG A 259 6.91 10.08 10.11
N LEU A 260 7.10 11.20 9.41
CA LEU A 260 6.09 12.08 8.85
C LEU A 260 6.46 12.32 7.38
N ALA A 261 5.58 12.95 6.60
CA ALA A 261 5.89 13.39 5.25
C ALA A 261 7.30 14.05 5.16
N PRO A 262 8.12 13.69 4.15
CA PRO A 262 7.79 12.89 2.97
C PRO A 262 7.90 11.37 3.17
N ASP A 263 8.28 10.89 4.36
CA ASP A 263 8.45 9.47 4.62
C ASP A 263 7.18 8.90 5.27
N PHE A 264 6.49 7.98 4.59
CA PHE A 264 5.22 7.49 5.13
C PHE A 264 5.45 6.43 6.21
N PHE A 265 4.76 6.56 7.34
CA PHE A 265 4.90 5.64 8.49
C PHE A 265 4.45 4.21 8.18
N PHE A 266 3.56 4.04 7.20
CA PHE A 266 3.02 2.74 6.80
C PHE A 266 3.82 2.08 5.67
N HIS A 267 4.87 2.74 5.16
CA HIS A 267 5.78 2.17 4.18
C HIS A 267 7.01 1.57 4.84
N SER A 268 7.55 0.51 4.23
CA SER A 268 8.91 0.06 4.56
C SER A 268 9.94 0.95 3.89
N GLN A 269 9.73 1.25 2.62
CA GLN A 269 10.60 2.10 1.81
C GLN A 269 10.48 3.59 2.14
N ILE A 270 11.51 4.33 1.78
CA ILE A 270 11.53 5.79 1.65
C ILE A 270 11.87 6.15 0.21
N TYR A 271 11.53 7.36 -0.24
CA TYR A 271 11.87 7.84 -1.56
C TYR A 271 12.93 8.92 -1.49
N ARG A 272 14.03 8.74 -2.21
CA ARG A 272 15.11 9.73 -2.27
C ARG A 272 15.54 9.99 -3.70
N ALA A 273 15.84 11.25 -3.98
CA ALA A 273 16.48 11.69 -5.21
C ALA A 273 18.01 11.61 -5.06
N ASP A 274 18.70 11.54 -6.20
CA ASP A 274 20.15 11.72 -6.26
C ASP A 274 20.60 12.96 -5.49
N GLY A 275 21.68 12.82 -4.72
CA GLY A 275 22.26 13.88 -3.90
C GLY A 275 21.56 14.12 -2.56
N GLU A 276 20.38 13.54 -2.31
CA GLU A 276 19.77 13.53 -0.98
C GLU A 276 20.50 12.56 -0.03
N TYR A 277 20.12 12.57 1.24
CA TYR A 277 20.74 11.71 2.24
C TYR A 277 19.72 11.02 3.15
N VAL A 278 20.22 10.01 3.86
CA VAL A 278 19.56 9.37 4.98
C VAL A 278 20.51 9.35 6.18
N SER A 279 20.02 9.75 7.35
CA SER A 279 20.78 9.66 8.60
C SER A 279 20.82 8.22 9.08
N LEU A 280 22.01 7.62 9.14
CA LEU A 280 22.21 6.24 9.61
C LEU A 280 23.31 6.18 10.68
N PRO A 281 23.08 5.48 11.80
CA PRO A 281 24.16 5.15 12.72
C PRO A 281 25.30 4.42 12.02
N PRO A 282 26.54 4.48 12.55
CA PRO A 282 27.60 3.60 12.10
C PRO A 282 27.21 2.12 12.26
N GLY A 283 27.38 1.33 11.20
CA GLY A 283 26.90 -0.06 11.20
C GLY A 283 26.82 -0.68 9.81
N LYS A 284 26.41 -1.95 9.76
CA LYS A 284 26.15 -2.68 8.52
C LYS A 284 24.66 -2.62 8.18
N TYR A 285 24.37 -2.44 6.90
CA TYR A 285 23.01 -2.31 6.38
C TYR A 285 22.83 -3.10 5.08
N THR A 286 21.59 -3.50 4.83
CA THR A 286 21.12 -3.94 3.52
C THR A 286 20.17 -2.89 2.97
N ALA A 287 20.32 -2.48 1.71
CA ALA A 287 19.36 -1.64 1.00
C ALA A 287 18.76 -2.42 -0.18
N GLN A 288 17.44 -2.50 -0.23
CA GLN A 288 16.71 -2.87 -1.43
C GLN A 288 16.33 -1.60 -2.18
N VAL A 289 16.69 -1.50 -3.45
CA VAL A 289 16.49 -0.31 -4.29
C VAL A 289 15.72 -0.70 -5.55
N GLY A 290 14.75 0.13 -5.95
CA GLY A 290 13.96 -0.05 -7.17
C GLY A 290 13.21 1.21 -7.56
N ARG A 291 12.61 1.22 -8.76
CA ARG A 291 11.94 2.39 -9.33
C ARG A 291 10.70 2.02 -10.17
N GLY A 292 9.73 1.35 -9.55
CA GLY A 292 8.58 0.74 -10.26
C GLY A 292 8.83 -0.68 -10.77
N PRO A 293 7.80 -1.34 -11.34
CA PRO A 293 7.86 -2.73 -11.78
C PRO A 293 8.73 -2.96 -13.02
N GLU A 294 9.04 -1.93 -13.81
CA GLU A 294 9.90 -2.00 -14.99
C GLU A 294 11.42 -2.08 -14.65
N TYR A 295 11.76 -2.05 -13.36
CA TYR A 295 13.13 -2.19 -12.85
C TYR A 295 13.29 -3.43 -12.01
N LEU A 296 14.49 -3.99 -12.04
CA LEU A 296 14.88 -5.05 -11.14
C LEU A 296 15.10 -4.47 -9.73
N VAL A 297 14.51 -5.11 -8.72
CA VAL A 297 14.79 -4.76 -7.32
C VAL A 297 16.17 -5.31 -6.94
N GLN A 298 17.12 -4.42 -6.70
CA GLN A 298 18.50 -4.78 -6.38
C GLN A 298 18.74 -4.71 -4.87
N THR A 299 19.44 -5.70 -4.31
CA THR A 299 19.83 -5.73 -2.89
C THR A 299 21.32 -5.45 -2.77
N HIS A 300 21.67 -4.47 -1.94
CA HIS A 300 23.05 -4.04 -1.69
C HIS A 300 23.38 -4.12 -0.21
N GLU A 301 24.55 -4.67 0.11
CA GLU A 301 25.13 -4.58 1.45
C GLU A 301 26.14 -3.43 1.51
N PHE A 302 26.08 -2.61 2.55
CA PHE A 302 27.04 -1.52 2.76
C PHE A 302 27.31 -1.30 4.26
N THR A 303 28.42 -0.61 4.56
CA THR A 303 28.84 -0.30 5.93
C THR A 303 29.03 1.20 6.08
N VAL A 304 28.28 1.79 7.02
CA VAL A 304 28.43 3.17 7.42
C VAL A 304 29.57 3.28 8.45
N PRO A 305 30.66 4.02 8.16
CA PRO A 305 31.82 4.10 9.04
C PRO A 305 31.55 4.97 10.27
N ALA A 306 32.23 4.67 11.38
CA ALA A 306 32.17 5.47 12.60
C ALA A 306 33.10 6.70 12.52
N GLY A 307 32.78 7.76 13.27
CA GLY A 307 33.64 8.93 13.45
C GLY A 307 33.69 9.90 12.26
N VAL A 308 32.82 9.71 11.25
CA VAL A 308 32.66 10.64 10.12
C VAL A 308 31.31 11.34 10.19
N LYS A 309 31.20 12.51 9.55
CA LYS A 309 29.91 13.22 9.42
C LYS A 309 29.10 12.74 8.22
N GLU A 310 29.78 12.40 7.13
CA GLU A 310 29.18 12.04 5.85
C GLU A 310 29.82 10.78 5.29
N HIS A 311 29.03 9.99 4.58
CA HIS A 311 29.46 8.81 3.82
C HIS A 311 28.68 8.78 2.50
N ARG A 312 29.31 8.40 1.40
CA ARG A 312 28.62 8.30 0.09
C ARG A 312 28.34 6.85 -0.25
N GLN A 313 27.09 6.56 -0.60
CA GLN A 313 26.65 5.28 -1.12
C GLN A 313 25.94 5.49 -2.46
N THR A 314 26.38 4.77 -3.50
CA THR A 314 25.81 4.86 -4.85
C THR A 314 25.00 3.61 -5.19
N PHE A 315 23.91 3.81 -5.93
CA PHE A 315 23.02 2.79 -6.46
C PHE A 315 22.80 3.04 -7.96
N GLU A 316 23.04 2.00 -8.76
CA GLU A 316 22.87 2.00 -10.21
C GLU A 316 21.67 1.12 -10.54
N LEU A 317 20.59 1.72 -11.04
CA LEU A 317 19.35 1.01 -11.32
C LEU A 317 19.47 0.16 -12.59
N THR A 318 18.81 -1.00 -12.61
CA THR A 318 18.71 -1.85 -13.80
C THR A 318 17.27 -1.96 -14.26
N ARG A 319 17.00 -1.41 -15.45
CA ARG A 319 15.71 -1.53 -16.13
C ARG A 319 15.68 -2.79 -16.99
N TRP A 320 14.59 -3.55 -16.96
CA TRP A 320 14.42 -4.73 -17.84
C TRP A 320 13.58 -4.45 -19.08
N ILE A 321 12.74 -3.40 -19.03
CA ILE A 321 11.96 -2.93 -20.19
C ILE A 321 11.67 -1.44 -20.09
N HIS A 322 11.65 -0.74 -21.23
CA HIS A 322 11.29 0.69 -21.28
C HIS A 322 10.07 0.96 -22.19
N PRO A 323 8.83 0.87 -21.67
CA PRO A 323 7.62 1.13 -22.47
C PRO A 323 7.60 2.54 -23.10
N LYS A 324 8.15 3.54 -22.41
CA LYS A 324 8.21 4.93 -22.86
C LYS A 324 9.00 5.11 -24.16
N GLU A 325 10.08 4.34 -24.37
CA GLU A 325 10.83 4.35 -25.64
C GLU A 325 9.99 3.90 -26.84
N ARG A 326 8.94 3.11 -26.55
CA ARG A 326 7.93 2.67 -27.51
C ARG A 326 6.70 3.55 -27.51
N ARG A 327 6.76 4.74 -26.88
CA ARG A 327 5.67 5.71 -26.78
C ARG A 327 4.50 5.28 -25.88
N TRP A 328 4.71 4.26 -25.04
CA TRP A 328 3.75 3.82 -24.04
C TRP A 328 4.07 4.45 -22.69
N TYR A 329 3.19 5.33 -22.23
CA TYR A 329 3.35 6.08 -20.99
C TYR A 329 2.49 5.47 -19.89
N SER A 330 3.13 5.10 -18.79
CA SER A 330 2.46 4.52 -17.63
C SER A 330 1.62 5.57 -16.90
N GLY A 331 0.54 5.12 -16.26
CA GLY A 331 -0.17 5.96 -15.31
C GLY A 331 -0.98 5.17 -14.31
N ASP A 332 -1.29 5.85 -13.22
CA ASP A 332 -2.19 5.43 -12.17
C ASP A 332 -3.16 6.58 -11.97
N HIS A 333 -4.37 6.40 -12.47
CA HIS A 333 -5.35 7.47 -12.47
C HIS A 333 -6.19 7.51 -11.19
N HIS A 334 -5.86 6.70 -10.17
CA HIS A 334 -6.56 6.69 -8.90
C HIS A 334 -5.59 6.49 -7.73
N VAL A 335 -5.09 7.61 -7.19
CA VAL A 335 -4.35 7.63 -5.93
C VAL A 335 -4.88 8.74 -5.03
N HIS A 336 -4.67 8.62 -3.73
CA HIS A 336 -5.09 9.59 -2.73
C HIS A 336 -3.90 10.12 -1.95
N ALA A 337 -3.97 11.40 -1.60
CA ALA A 337 -3.02 12.08 -0.72
C ALA A 337 -3.54 12.21 0.72
N ALA A 338 -4.75 11.73 1.02
CA ALA A 338 -5.31 11.78 2.37
C ALA A 338 -6.38 10.69 2.58
N GLY A 339 -6.72 10.44 3.85
CA GLY A 339 -7.60 9.36 4.25
C GLY A 339 -6.93 7.97 4.22
N CYS A 340 -7.69 6.92 4.57
CA CYS A 340 -7.19 5.54 4.64
C CYS A 340 -5.96 5.34 5.54
N ALA A 341 -4.77 5.14 4.95
CA ALA A 341 -3.53 4.96 5.70
C ALA A 341 -2.86 6.29 6.08
N HIS A 342 -3.24 7.39 5.43
CA HIS A 342 -2.61 8.69 5.61
C HIS A 342 -2.88 9.32 6.99
N TYR A 343 -2.17 10.41 7.23
CA TYR A 343 -2.20 11.17 8.48
C TYR A 343 -3.55 11.86 8.68
N ASP A 344 -4.16 11.64 9.83
CA ASP A 344 -5.28 12.45 10.30
C ASP A 344 -4.80 13.77 10.89
N SER A 345 -3.71 13.69 11.64
CA SER A 345 -2.98 14.79 12.23
C SER A 345 -1.50 14.43 12.25
N PRO A 346 -0.57 15.39 12.10
CA PRO A 346 -0.82 16.84 12.11
C PRO A 346 -1.26 17.46 10.78
N THR A 347 -1.23 16.72 9.66
CA THR A 347 -1.30 17.30 8.31
C THR A 347 -2.58 17.02 7.52
N GLU A 348 -3.54 16.23 8.04
CA GLU A 348 -4.77 15.83 7.34
C GLU A 348 -4.52 15.26 5.91
N GLY A 349 -3.45 14.49 5.76
CA GLY A 349 -2.96 13.99 4.48
C GLY A 349 -1.51 14.40 4.25
N VAL A 350 -1.14 14.45 2.97
CA VAL A 350 0.16 14.87 2.48
C VAL A 350 -0.01 15.88 1.33
N GLY A 351 1.05 16.62 1.03
CA GLY A 351 1.04 17.65 -0.01
C GLY A 351 1.33 17.10 -1.41
N PRO A 352 1.11 17.90 -2.46
CA PRO A 352 1.48 17.56 -3.84
C PRO A 352 2.96 17.16 -4.00
N GLU A 353 3.87 17.77 -3.22
CA GLU A 353 5.30 17.46 -3.24
C GLU A 353 5.63 16.03 -2.80
N ASP A 354 4.87 15.49 -1.86
CA ASP A 354 5.03 14.12 -1.36
C ASP A 354 4.51 13.12 -2.40
N MET A 355 3.36 13.40 -3.00
CA MET A 355 2.80 12.57 -4.07
C MET A 355 3.70 12.57 -5.30
N MET A 356 4.22 13.75 -5.71
CA MET A 356 5.14 13.82 -6.84
C MET A 356 6.43 13.04 -6.58
N ARG A 357 6.94 13.04 -5.34
CA ARG A 357 8.08 12.22 -4.95
C ARG A 357 7.81 10.72 -5.15
N HIS A 358 6.61 10.25 -4.82
CA HIS A 358 6.22 8.85 -5.03
C HIS A 358 6.07 8.51 -6.53
N ILE A 359 5.44 9.40 -7.30
CA ILE A 359 5.31 9.26 -8.77
C ILE A 359 6.69 9.11 -9.42
N LEU A 360 7.65 9.97 -9.07
CA LEU A 360 9.02 9.91 -9.59
C LEU A 360 9.76 8.64 -9.14
N GLY A 361 9.59 8.28 -7.87
CA GLY A 361 10.23 7.13 -7.25
C GLY A 361 9.72 5.77 -7.72
N GLU A 362 8.56 5.71 -8.35
CA GLU A 362 8.00 4.50 -8.96
C GLU A 362 7.97 4.56 -10.50
N ASP A 363 8.66 5.51 -11.14
CA ASP A 363 8.67 5.69 -12.61
C ASP A 363 7.27 5.70 -13.25
N LEU A 364 6.36 6.44 -12.63
CA LEU A 364 4.98 6.57 -13.09
C LEU A 364 4.81 7.83 -13.94
N ASN A 365 4.55 7.72 -15.25
CA ASN A 365 4.51 8.92 -16.12
C ASN A 365 3.33 9.83 -15.83
N VAL A 366 2.18 9.31 -15.38
CA VAL A 366 1.00 10.10 -15.02
C VAL A 366 0.40 9.60 -13.71
N GLY A 367 0.33 10.46 -12.69
CA GLY A 367 -0.39 10.19 -11.45
C GLY A 367 -1.59 11.12 -11.27
N CYS A 368 -2.80 10.57 -11.14
CA CYS A 368 -3.99 11.36 -10.82
C CYS A 368 -4.33 11.23 -9.33
N VAL A 369 -4.14 12.32 -8.58
CA VAL A 369 -4.49 12.39 -7.16
C VAL A 369 -5.96 12.77 -7.03
N LEU A 370 -6.80 11.81 -6.64
CA LEU A 370 -8.24 12.01 -6.56
C LEU A 370 -8.66 12.50 -5.17
N SER A 371 -9.29 13.67 -5.14
CA SER A 371 -9.96 14.19 -3.95
C SER A 371 -11.27 13.43 -3.72
N TRP A 372 -11.55 13.05 -2.48
CA TRP A 372 -12.65 12.17 -2.12
C TRP A 372 -13.24 12.52 -0.76
N GLY A 373 -14.42 11.97 -0.43
CA GLY A 373 -15.25 12.40 0.70
C GLY A 373 -14.51 12.60 2.03
N PRO A 374 -13.76 11.59 2.53
CA PRO A 374 -13.03 11.66 3.80
C PRO A 374 -12.04 12.82 3.97
N CYS A 375 -11.56 13.43 2.91
CA CYS A 375 -10.59 14.52 3.01
C CYS A 375 -10.90 15.65 2.04
N TRP A 376 -12.16 15.71 1.57
CA TRP A 376 -12.61 16.56 0.48
C TRP A 376 -12.16 18.00 0.65
N TYR A 377 -12.53 18.61 1.78
CA TYR A 377 -12.30 20.05 2.02
C TYR A 377 -10.83 20.44 2.19
N THR A 378 -9.97 19.48 2.55
CA THR A 378 -8.52 19.69 2.67
C THR A 378 -7.84 19.49 1.32
N GLN A 379 -8.15 18.40 0.62
CA GLN A 379 -7.47 18.04 -0.63
C GLN A 379 -7.96 18.84 -1.85
N LYS A 380 -9.22 19.31 -1.85
CA LYS A 380 -9.74 20.13 -2.96
C LYS A 380 -9.00 21.45 -3.16
N GLN A 381 -8.26 21.91 -2.15
CA GLN A 381 -7.39 23.09 -2.23
C GLN A 381 -6.28 22.93 -3.28
N PHE A 382 -5.95 21.69 -3.66
CA PHE A 382 -4.94 21.35 -4.66
C PHE A 382 -5.53 21.10 -6.05
N PHE A 383 -6.86 21.18 -6.21
CA PHE A 383 -7.50 21.09 -7.53
C PHE A 383 -7.24 22.34 -8.36
N GLU A 384 -6.71 22.16 -9.58
CA GLU A 384 -6.36 23.27 -10.47
C GLU A 384 -7.07 23.22 -11.83
N GLY A 385 -7.82 22.16 -12.13
CA GLY A 385 -8.40 21.92 -13.46
C GLY A 385 -7.35 21.68 -14.57
N ARG A 386 -6.08 21.47 -14.20
CA ARG A 386 -4.92 21.25 -15.09
C ARG A 386 -3.85 20.43 -14.36
N THR A 387 -2.79 20.04 -15.07
CA THR A 387 -1.61 19.41 -14.45
C THR A 387 -0.98 20.35 -13.41
N ASN A 388 -0.64 19.79 -12.25
CA ASN A 388 -0.03 20.49 -11.14
C ASN A 388 1.34 21.09 -11.53
N ALA A 389 1.67 22.25 -10.97
CA ALA A 389 2.92 22.97 -11.25
C ALA A 389 4.21 22.18 -10.92
N LEU A 390 4.14 21.14 -10.10
CA LEU A 390 5.27 20.24 -9.80
C LEU A 390 5.54 19.20 -10.90
N SER A 391 4.67 19.11 -11.92
CA SER A 391 4.85 18.25 -13.09
C SER A 391 6.20 18.50 -13.78
N ARG A 392 6.77 17.44 -14.34
CA ARG A 392 8.01 17.43 -15.14
C ARG A 392 7.70 16.87 -16.53
N ASP A 393 8.58 17.09 -17.50
CA ASP A 393 8.36 16.75 -18.93
C ASP A 393 7.81 15.34 -19.19
N ASN A 394 8.22 14.34 -18.39
CA ASN A 394 7.79 12.94 -18.54
C ASN A 394 7.05 12.38 -17.30
N TYR A 395 6.69 13.25 -16.35
CA TYR A 395 6.04 12.89 -15.09
C TYR A 395 5.01 13.95 -14.74
N LEU A 396 3.75 13.65 -15.05
CA LEU A 396 2.62 14.54 -14.84
C LEU A 396 1.89 14.15 -13.56
N MET A 397 1.50 15.15 -12.79
CA MET A 397 0.59 14.97 -11.66
C MET A 397 -0.63 15.85 -11.88
N ARG A 398 -1.83 15.33 -11.66
CA ARG A 398 -3.08 16.10 -11.74
C ARG A 398 -3.97 15.75 -10.58
N TYR A 399 -4.67 16.75 -10.04
CA TYR A 399 -5.73 16.54 -9.07
C TYR A 399 -7.08 16.50 -9.77
N ASP A 400 -7.87 15.49 -9.45
CA ASP A 400 -9.21 15.23 -9.99
C ASP A 400 -10.09 14.63 -8.87
N VAL A 401 -11.22 13.99 -9.17
CA VAL A 401 -12.21 13.57 -8.16
C VAL A 401 -12.49 12.07 -8.18
N GLU A 402 -12.51 11.47 -6.99
CA GLU A 402 -13.17 10.19 -6.74
C GLU A 402 -14.48 10.46 -6.00
N VAL A 403 -15.60 9.99 -6.56
CA VAL A 403 -16.92 10.11 -5.94
C VAL A 403 -17.13 8.94 -4.98
N SER A 404 -16.47 9.03 -3.82
CA SER A 404 -16.49 8.07 -2.71
C SER A 404 -16.76 8.76 -1.38
N GLY A 405 -17.62 8.17 -0.54
CA GLY A 405 -18.15 8.84 0.66
C GLY A 405 -19.23 9.90 0.37
N PHE A 406 -19.63 10.05 -0.90
CA PHE A 406 -20.75 10.86 -1.37
C PHE A 406 -22.08 10.10 -1.27
N PRO A 407 -23.25 10.78 -1.39
CA PRO A 407 -24.56 10.13 -1.38
C PRO A 407 -24.71 8.98 -2.39
N SER A 408 -24.07 9.06 -3.57
CA SER A 408 -24.07 8.02 -4.60
C SER A 408 -23.15 6.83 -4.32
N SER A 409 -22.29 6.87 -3.29
CA SER A 409 -21.26 5.86 -2.99
C SER A 409 -21.84 4.44 -2.91
N HIS A 410 -23.05 4.30 -2.39
CA HIS A 410 -23.72 2.99 -2.30
C HIS A 410 -24.04 2.37 -3.67
N ALA A 411 -24.01 3.13 -4.76
CA ALA A 411 -24.38 2.71 -6.10
C ALA A 411 -23.15 2.46 -7.00
N GLY A 412 -22.00 2.98 -6.58
CA GLY A 412 -20.69 2.78 -7.19
C GLY A 412 -19.80 3.99 -6.96
N HIS A 413 -18.52 3.77 -6.75
CA HIS A 413 -17.51 4.81 -6.73
C HIS A 413 -17.05 5.12 -8.14
N LEU A 414 -16.73 6.39 -8.37
CA LEU A 414 -16.47 6.91 -9.71
C LEU A 414 -15.12 7.62 -9.75
N CYS A 415 -14.36 7.38 -10.81
CA CYS A 415 -13.22 8.20 -11.21
C CYS A 415 -13.69 9.25 -12.21
N LEU A 416 -13.55 10.54 -11.87
CA LEU A 416 -13.85 11.65 -12.76
C LEU A 416 -12.55 12.37 -13.12
N LEU A 417 -12.04 12.11 -14.31
CA LEU A 417 -10.75 12.63 -14.77
C LEU A 417 -10.94 13.83 -15.69
N ARG A 418 -9.93 14.70 -15.74
CA ARG A 418 -9.90 15.87 -16.62
C ARG A 418 -11.07 16.82 -16.34
N LEU A 419 -11.44 17.00 -15.07
CA LEU A 419 -12.45 17.98 -14.70
C LEU A 419 -11.90 19.40 -14.82
N SER A 420 -12.81 20.34 -15.08
CA SER A 420 -12.55 21.79 -15.02
C SER A 420 -13.10 22.43 -13.75
N GLU A 421 -14.10 21.79 -13.13
CA GLU A 421 -14.79 22.17 -11.91
C GLU A 421 -15.01 20.89 -11.09
N ASP A 422 -14.66 20.92 -9.81
CA ASP A 422 -14.75 19.78 -8.89
C ASP A 422 -16.00 19.82 -8.01
N ASP A 423 -16.74 20.93 -7.93
CA ASP A 423 -18.02 21.02 -7.22
C ASP A 423 -19.23 20.75 -8.13
N TYR A 424 -20.08 19.80 -7.72
CA TYR A 424 -21.32 19.51 -8.45
C TYR A 424 -22.26 20.73 -8.44
N PRO A 425 -22.90 21.10 -9.57
CA PRO A 425 -23.65 22.34 -9.69
C PRO A 425 -24.76 22.50 -8.66
N GLY A 426 -24.81 23.68 -8.03
CA GLY A 426 -25.86 24.02 -7.06
C GLY A 426 -25.68 23.36 -5.69
N THR A 427 -24.53 22.76 -5.42
CA THR A 427 -24.19 22.20 -4.10
C THR A 427 -23.21 23.11 -3.35
N THR A 428 -23.24 23.04 -2.03
CA THR A 428 -22.31 23.73 -1.11
C THR A 428 -21.49 22.75 -0.28
N GLN A 429 -21.97 21.51 -0.18
CA GLN A 429 -21.39 20.41 0.59
C GLN A 429 -21.61 19.09 -0.16
N ILE A 430 -20.71 18.12 0.03
CA ILE A 430 -20.74 16.83 -0.68
C ILE A 430 -22.03 16.04 -0.43
N GLU A 431 -22.68 16.26 0.72
CA GLU A 431 -23.96 15.66 1.09
C GLU A 431 -25.13 16.14 0.24
N GLU A 432 -24.97 17.15 -0.60
CA GLU A 432 -26.01 17.64 -1.51
C GLU A 432 -25.92 17.03 -2.92
N TRP A 433 -24.81 16.35 -3.23
CA TRP A 433 -24.58 15.68 -4.52
C TRP A 433 -25.63 14.59 -4.80
N PRO A 434 -25.85 14.20 -6.06
CA PRO A 434 -26.81 13.15 -6.42
C PRO A 434 -26.60 11.85 -5.64
N SER A 435 -27.69 11.15 -5.33
CA SER A 435 -27.67 9.87 -4.60
C SER A 435 -27.50 8.63 -5.48
N TRP A 436 -27.10 8.80 -6.75
CA TRP A 436 -26.85 7.73 -7.70
C TRP A 436 -25.88 8.20 -8.79
N THR A 437 -25.29 7.26 -9.54
CA THR A 437 -24.06 7.55 -10.29
C THR A 437 -24.28 8.27 -11.63
N LEU A 438 -25.37 8.01 -12.34
CA LEU A 438 -25.57 8.51 -13.71
C LEU A 438 -25.50 10.04 -13.84
N PRO A 439 -26.18 10.85 -13.01
CA PRO A 439 -26.10 12.32 -13.15
C PRO A 439 -24.68 12.85 -12.92
N VAL A 440 -23.92 12.20 -12.05
CA VAL A 440 -22.55 12.58 -11.72
C VAL A 440 -21.61 12.29 -12.89
N LEU A 441 -21.71 11.10 -13.47
CA LEU A 441 -20.96 10.74 -14.68
C LEU A 441 -21.31 11.66 -15.85
N GLN A 442 -22.60 11.93 -16.05
CA GLN A 442 -23.06 12.85 -17.09
C GLN A 442 -22.46 14.25 -16.91
N TRP A 443 -22.49 14.77 -15.68
CA TRP A 443 -21.87 16.07 -15.38
C TRP A 443 -20.37 16.08 -15.69
N GLY A 444 -19.62 15.03 -15.34
CA GLY A 444 -18.21 14.93 -15.69
C GLY A 444 -17.98 14.91 -17.22
N GLN A 445 -18.81 14.20 -17.97
CA GLN A 445 -18.75 14.19 -19.43
C GLN A 445 -19.08 15.55 -20.06
N GLU A 446 -20.03 16.31 -19.49
CA GLU A 446 -20.42 17.64 -19.98
C GLU A 446 -19.27 18.66 -19.88
N GLN A 447 -18.32 18.45 -18.97
CA GLN A 447 -17.08 19.22 -18.89
C GLN A 447 -15.99 18.79 -19.90
N GLY A 448 -16.24 17.72 -20.67
CA GLY A 448 -15.22 17.06 -21.48
C GLY A 448 -14.28 16.19 -20.66
N GLY A 449 -14.70 15.77 -19.46
CA GLY A 449 -14.00 14.80 -18.64
C GLY A 449 -14.04 13.39 -19.20
N VAL A 450 -13.23 12.51 -18.62
CA VAL A 450 -13.23 11.07 -18.89
C VAL A 450 -13.64 10.36 -17.61
N VAL A 451 -14.77 9.66 -17.65
CA VAL A 451 -15.45 9.20 -16.43
C VAL A 451 -15.62 7.68 -16.40
N GLY A 452 -15.48 7.09 -15.22
CA GLY A 452 -15.55 5.64 -15.06
C GLY A 452 -15.85 5.19 -13.64
N TYR A 453 -15.92 3.88 -13.42
CA TYR A 453 -16.07 3.28 -12.09
C TYR A 453 -14.73 2.83 -11.52
N SER A 454 -14.51 3.10 -10.24
CA SER A 454 -13.33 2.68 -9.48
C SER A 454 -13.50 1.28 -8.90
N HIS A 455 -12.37 0.63 -8.60
CA HIS A 455 -12.26 -0.64 -7.86
C HIS A 455 -13.40 -1.62 -8.18
N SER A 456 -13.52 -1.94 -9.47
CA SER A 456 -14.78 -2.35 -10.08
C SER A 456 -15.39 -3.62 -9.49
N GLY A 457 -14.57 -4.53 -8.95
CA GLY A 457 -15.02 -5.82 -8.43
C GLY A 457 -15.84 -5.74 -7.14
N TRP A 458 -15.83 -4.62 -6.41
CA TRP A 458 -16.53 -4.51 -5.12
C TRP A 458 -18.06 -4.56 -5.26
N GLY A 459 -18.68 -5.60 -4.71
CA GLY A 459 -20.11 -5.87 -4.88
C GLY A 459 -20.46 -6.74 -6.10
N LEU A 460 -19.45 -7.10 -6.89
CA LEU A 460 -19.56 -7.98 -8.06
C LEU A 460 -18.97 -9.38 -7.81
N ALA A 461 -18.76 -9.73 -6.54
CA ALA A 461 -18.30 -11.06 -6.15
C ALA A 461 -19.22 -12.14 -6.74
N LEU A 462 -18.59 -13.19 -7.27
CA LEU A 462 -19.28 -14.37 -7.77
C LEU A 462 -19.35 -15.44 -6.67
N PRO A 463 -20.40 -16.27 -6.64
CA PRO A 463 -20.45 -17.38 -5.70
C PRO A 463 -19.34 -18.39 -6.01
N ASP A 464 -18.69 -18.88 -4.95
CA ASP A 464 -17.66 -19.91 -5.01
C ASP A 464 -18.22 -21.23 -5.53
N ILE A 465 -17.34 -22.04 -6.12
CA ILE A 465 -17.65 -23.39 -6.58
C ILE A 465 -17.35 -24.35 -5.43
N MET A 466 -18.39 -24.97 -4.88
CA MET A 466 -18.28 -25.91 -3.77
C MET A 466 -17.73 -27.27 -4.24
N PRO A 467 -17.20 -28.12 -3.35
CA PRO A 467 -16.71 -29.45 -3.72
C PRO A 467 -17.74 -30.34 -4.42
N ASN A 468 -19.03 -30.12 -4.16
CA ASN A 468 -20.14 -30.83 -4.82
C ASN A 468 -20.61 -30.18 -6.15
N GLY A 469 -19.91 -29.14 -6.63
CA GLY A 469 -20.23 -28.38 -7.85
C GLY A 469 -21.31 -27.30 -7.70
N SER A 470 -21.97 -27.18 -6.54
CA SER A 470 -22.92 -26.09 -6.27
C SER A 470 -22.22 -24.74 -6.15
N ARG A 471 -22.96 -23.65 -6.34
CA ARG A 471 -22.44 -22.27 -6.22
C ARG A 471 -22.92 -21.65 -4.92
N GLN A 472 -22.01 -21.17 -4.05
CA GLN A 472 -22.37 -20.55 -2.77
C GLN A 472 -21.54 -19.31 -2.46
N PHE A 473 -22.17 -18.30 -1.84
CA PHE A 473 -21.47 -17.13 -1.33
C PHE A 473 -20.99 -17.39 0.11
N HIS A 474 -19.75 -17.00 0.42
CA HIS A 474 -19.22 -17.03 1.79
C HIS A 474 -19.49 -15.75 2.58
N GLY A 475 -20.02 -14.70 1.95
CA GLY A 475 -20.47 -13.48 2.61
C GLY A 475 -19.37 -12.51 3.05
N ARG A 476 -18.12 -12.66 2.59
CA ARG A 476 -17.09 -11.63 2.77
C ARG A 476 -17.17 -10.63 1.60
N PRO A 477 -17.20 -9.31 1.88
CA PRO A 477 -17.35 -8.30 0.84
C PRO A 477 -16.04 -7.91 0.11
N TRP A 478 -14.85 -8.19 0.68
CA TRP A 478 -13.57 -7.62 0.23
C TRP A 478 -12.53 -8.67 -0.23
N GLY A 479 -12.99 -9.77 -0.84
CA GLY A 479 -12.12 -10.88 -1.22
C GLY A 479 -11.79 -11.86 -0.08
N GLY A 480 -11.12 -12.94 -0.44
CA GLY A 480 -10.78 -14.07 0.41
C GLY A 480 -12.00 -14.81 0.97
N ALA A 481 -11.75 -15.86 1.76
CA ALA A 481 -12.80 -16.66 2.38
C ALA A 481 -12.65 -16.78 3.91
N PRO A 482 -13.74 -17.03 4.65
CA PRO A 482 -13.67 -17.41 6.06
C PRO A 482 -12.83 -18.67 6.28
N GLU A 483 -12.22 -18.79 7.46
CA GLU A 483 -11.46 -19.98 7.83
C GLU A 483 -12.35 -21.24 7.74
N GLY A 484 -11.80 -22.31 7.17
CA GLY A 484 -12.51 -23.58 6.97
C GLY A 484 -13.45 -23.62 5.76
N TRP A 485 -13.62 -22.52 5.02
CA TRP A 485 -14.42 -22.51 3.79
C TRP A 485 -13.79 -23.41 2.71
N GLN A 486 -14.61 -24.30 2.13
CA GLN A 486 -14.16 -25.33 1.18
C GLN A 486 -14.43 -24.96 -0.29
N GLY A 487 -15.15 -23.86 -0.53
CA GLY A 487 -15.42 -23.39 -1.90
C GLY A 487 -14.16 -22.80 -2.52
N ARG A 488 -13.99 -23.01 -3.83
CA ARG A 488 -12.95 -22.35 -4.62
C ARG A 488 -13.51 -21.09 -5.30
N PRO A 489 -12.71 -20.02 -5.46
CA PRO A 489 -13.17 -18.83 -6.17
C PRO A 489 -13.52 -19.15 -7.62
N ALA A 490 -14.40 -18.35 -8.22
CA ALA A 490 -14.66 -18.39 -9.65
C ALA A 490 -13.37 -18.09 -10.42
N ASP A 491 -13.15 -18.83 -11.50
CA ASP A 491 -11.90 -18.84 -12.27
C ASP A 491 -12.14 -18.82 -13.79
N LYS A 492 -13.37 -18.49 -14.21
CA LYS A 492 -13.81 -18.46 -15.61
C LYS A 492 -14.35 -17.10 -15.99
N LEU A 493 -14.20 -16.78 -17.27
CA LEU A 493 -14.72 -15.58 -17.91
C LEU A 493 -15.26 -15.96 -19.30
N PRO A 494 -16.48 -15.57 -19.67
CA PRO A 494 -17.55 -15.09 -18.79
C PRO A 494 -18.06 -16.21 -17.86
N ASP A 495 -18.45 -15.85 -16.63
CA ASP A 495 -19.19 -16.68 -15.68
C ASP A 495 -20.61 -16.14 -15.52
N TYR A 496 -21.59 -16.99 -15.78
CA TYR A 496 -23.01 -16.63 -15.79
C TYR A 496 -23.68 -16.66 -14.41
N ALA A 497 -22.93 -16.90 -13.33
CA ALA A 497 -23.44 -16.68 -11.99
C ALA A 497 -23.77 -15.19 -11.79
N MET A 498 -24.89 -14.91 -11.13
CA MET A 498 -25.34 -13.54 -10.90
C MET A 498 -24.72 -12.99 -9.61
N PRO A 499 -23.90 -11.93 -9.67
CA PRO A 499 -23.43 -11.25 -8.47
C PRO A 499 -24.59 -10.51 -7.78
N ARG A 500 -24.32 -10.00 -6.59
CA ARG A 500 -25.35 -9.37 -5.75
C ARG A 500 -25.54 -7.88 -6.00
N PHE A 501 -24.58 -7.22 -6.63
CA PHE A 501 -24.57 -5.76 -6.79
C PHE A 501 -24.70 -5.03 -5.44
N ASP A 502 -24.13 -5.58 -4.37
CA ASP A 502 -24.33 -5.14 -2.97
C ASP A 502 -23.14 -4.34 -2.39
N GLY A 503 -22.16 -4.00 -3.22
CA GLY A 503 -20.97 -3.20 -2.85
C GLY A 503 -20.88 -1.83 -3.52
N ILE A 504 -19.65 -1.32 -3.59
CA ILE A 504 -19.30 0.06 -3.98
C ILE A 504 -18.53 0.17 -5.31
N GLY A 505 -18.27 -0.93 -6.02
CA GLY A 505 -17.54 -0.94 -7.28
C GLY A 505 -18.42 -0.59 -8.47
N ALA A 506 -18.22 -1.26 -9.60
CA ALA A 506 -18.90 -0.99 -10.87
C ALA A 506 -20.34 -1.52 -10.92
N ASN A 507 -21.16 -1.27 -9.89
CA ASN A 507 -22.48 -1.87 -9.78
C ASN A 507 -23.49 -1.25 -10.76
N GLU A 508 -23.59 0.08 -10.80
CA GLU A 508 -24.46 0.77 -11.76
C GLU A 508 -23.90 0.82 -13.19
N PHE A 509 -22.71 0.25 -13.44
CA PHE A 509 -22.14 0.11 -14.78
C PHE A 509 -23.05 -0.66 -15.73
N ILE A 510 -23.81 -1.63 -15.22
CA ILE A 510 -24.83 -2.36 -16.00
C ILE A 510 -25.91 -1.44 -16.61
N VAL A 511 -26.12 -0.26 -16.02
CA VAL A 511 -27.06 0.78 -16.45
C VAL A 511 -26.34 1.88 -17.22
N THR A 512 -25.26 2.44 -16.69
CA THR A 512 -24.60 3.62 -17.27
C THR A 512 -23.78 3.29 -18.51
N GLY A 513 -23.25 2.06 -18.62
CA GLY A 513 -22.55 1.56 -19.80
C GLY A 513 -23.39 1.62 -21.09
N PRO A 514 -24.53 0.92 -21.20
CA PRO A 514 -25.37 0.94 -22.40
C PRO A 514 -25.97 2.31 -22.72
N LEU A 515 -26.10 3.20 -21.72
CA LEU A 515 -26.56 4.58 -21.90
C LEU A 515 -25.44 5.55 -22.35
N GLY A 516 -24.22 5.05 -22.56
CA GLY A 516 -23.08 5.86 -23.01
C GLY A 516 -22.59 6.88 -21.97
N LYS A 517 -22.89 6.64 -20.69
CA LYS A 517 -22.52 7.53 -19.56
C LYS A 517 -21.29 7.06 -18.80
N CYS A 518 -20.64 5.99 -19.24
CA CYS A 518 -19.40 5.49 -18.66
C CYS A 518 -18.39 5.33 -19.80
N ASP A 519 -17.20 5.93 -19.68
CA ASP A 519 -16.13 5.80 -20.68
C ASP A 519 -15.26 4.56 -20.41
N PHE A 520 -14.99 4.24 -19.13
CA PHE A 520 -14.14 3.11 -18.73
C PHE A 520 -14.53 2.48 -17.39
N ILE A 521 -14.04 1.28 -17.14
CA ILE A 521 -13.97 0.69 -15.80
C ILE A 521 -12.51 0.59 -15.35
N SER A 522 -12.27 0.79 -14.05
CA SER A 522 -10.97 0.56 -13.43
C SER A 522 -10.81 -0.90 -13.02
N ALA A 523 -9.59 -1.41 -13.15
CA ALA A 523 -9.22 -2.76 -12.78
C ALA A 523 -7.83 -2.77 -12.12
N VAL A 524 -7.34 -3.98 -11.82
CA VAL A 524 -6.02 -4.27 -11.23
C VAL A 524 -6.00 -4.19 -9.69
N ASP A 525 -6.79 -3.28 -9.12
CA ASP A 525 -6.89 -3.09 -7.68
C ASP A 525 -7.86 -4.04 -6.96
N THR A 526 -8.79 -4.70 -7.67
CA THR A 526 -9.73 -5.70 -7.08
C THR A 526 -9.63 -7.07 -7.79
N PRO A 527 -10.34 -8.13 -7.34
CA PRO A 527 -10.25 -9.46 -7.96
C PRO A 527 -10.55 -9.45 -9.46
N ALA A 528 -9.56 -9.85 -10.26
CA ALA A 528 -9.60 -9.81 -11.73
C ALA A 528 -10.86 -10.45 -12.35
N ILE A 529 -11.30 -11.59 -11.79
CA ILE A 529 -12.48 -12.29 -12.30
C ILE A 529 -13.76 -11.47 -12.06
N TRP A 530 -13.86 -10.73 -10.95
CA TRP A 530 -15.05 -9.93 -10.66
C TRP A 530 -15.13 -8.71 -11.58
N GLU A 531 -14.00 -8.03 -11.78
CA GLU A 531 -13.86 -6.87 -12.67
C GLU A 531 -14.14 -7.22 -14.13
N LEU A 532 -13.45 -8.25 -14.64
CA LEU A 532 -13.54 -8.62 -16.05
C LEU A 532 -14.89 -9.25 -16.40
N ASN A 533 -15.57 -9.91 -15.46
CA ASN A 533 -16.79 -10.64 -15.78
C ASN A 533 -17.94 -9.72 -16.24
N ILE A 534 -18.21 -8.65 -15.48
CA ILE A 534 -19.24 -7.68 -15.88
C ILE A 534 -18.87 -7.02 -17.21
N TRP A 535 -17.60 -6.64 -17.38
CA TRP A 535 -17.13 -6.00 -18.60
C TRP A 535 -17.29 -6.89 -19.82
N TYR A 536 -16.93 -8.17 -19.73
CA TYR A 536 -17.08 -9.14 -20.82
C TYR A 536 -18.54 -9.37 -21.20
N HIS A 537 -19.46 -9.39 -20.24
CA HIS A 537 -20.89 -9.47 -20.55
C HIS A 537 -21.38 -8.24 -21.32
N LEU A 538 -20.93 -7.04 -20.94
CA LEU A 538 -21.29 -5.79 -21.61
C LEU A 538 -20.66 -5.68 -23.01
N LEU A 539 -19.39 -6.05 -23.19
CA LEU A 539 -18.73 -6.09 -24.50
C LEU A 539 -19.46 -7.04 -25.46
N ASN A 540 -19.96 -8.17 -24.96
CA ASN A 540 -20.77 -9.13 -25.72
C ASN A 540 -22.16 -8.61 -26.12
N CYS A 541 -22.55 -7.45 -25.60
CA CYS A 541 -23.80 -6.73 -25.90
C CYS A 541 -23.53 -5.42 -26.66
N ASP A 542 -22.37 -5.27 -27.32
CA ASP A 542 -21.95 -4.07 -28.06
C ASP A 542 -21.82 -2.80 -27.20
N VAL A 543 -21.66 -2.94 -25.87
CA VAL A 543 -21.31 -1.80 -25.00
C VAL A 543 -19.80 -1.57 -25.09
N ARG A 544 -19.40 -0.48 -25.74
CA ARG A 544 -18.00 -0.21 -26.12
C ARG A 544 -17.25 0.66 -25.11
N THR A 545 -17.23 0.28 -23.85
CA THR A 545 -16.42 0.97 -22.83
C THR A 545 -14.99 0.41 -22.77
N ARG A 546 -14.09 1.16 -22.14
CA ARG A 546 -12.68 0.78 -21.97
C ARG A 546 -12.39 0.14 -20.62
N ILE A 547 -11.24 -0.51 -20.52
CA ILE A 547 -10.64 -0.93 -19.26
C ILE A 547 -9.37 -0.11 -19.00
N SER A 548 -9.15 0.25 -17.74
CA SER A 548 -7.97 0.98 -17.27
C SER A 548 -7.46 0.36 -15.97
N GLY A 549 -6.19 0.62 -15.61
CA GLY A 549 -5.55 0.10 -14.40
C GLY A 549 -5.38 1.19 -13.36
N GLU A 550 -5.66 0.85 -12.10
CA GLU A 550 -5.52 1.76 -10.97
C GLU A 550 -5.02 1.02 -9.72
N THR A 551 -4.50 1.77 -8.74
CA THR A 551 -4.05 1.18 -7.46
C THR A 551 -5.02 1.44 -6.31
N ASP A 552 -5.73 2.57 -6.35
CA ASP A 552 -6.44 3.15 -5.21
C ASP A 552 -5.52 3.25 -3.98
N PHE A 553 -4.34 3.84 -4.21
CA PHE A 553 -3.33 4.03 -3.17
C PHE A 553 -3.78 5.12 -2.18
N PRO A 554 -3.68 4.96 -0.85
CA PRO A 554 -3.26 3.76 -0.12
C PRO A 554 -4.45 2.95 0.45
N CYS A 555 -5.65 3.10 -0.11
CA CYS A 555 -6.90 2.55 0.42
C CYS A 555 -7.03 1.05 0.17
N ILE A 556 -6.84 0.62 -1.07
CA ILE A 556 -6.81 -0.81 -1.40
C ILE A 556 -5.39 -1.33 -1.28
N TYR A 557 -4.43 -0.78 -2.01
CA TYR A 557 -3.01 -1.14 -1.83
C TYR A 557 -2.25 0.00 -1.18
N GLY A 558 -1.70 -0.25 0.00
CA GLY A 558 -0.96 0.74 0.78
C GLY A 558 0.55 0.71 0.55
N ASP A 559 1.07 -0.15 -0.32
CA ASP A 559 2.52 -0.34 -0.45
C ASP A 559 3.15 0.77 -1.30
N LYS A 560 2.59 1.07 -2.48
CA LYS A 560 3.17 1.97 -3.50
C LYS A 560 2.09 2.52 -4.44
N VAL A 561 2.35 3.67 -5.07
CA VAL A 561 1.57 4.16 -6.22
C VAL A 561 1.95 3.37 -7.48
N GLY A 562 1.02 3.23 -8.42
CA GLY A 562 1.26 2.52 -9.68
C GLY A 562 1.57 1.04 -9.49
N LEU A 563 0.92 0.35 -8.55
CA LEU A 563 0.89 -1.12 -8.53
C LEU A 563 -0.04 -1.63 -9.61
N GLY A 564 -1.23 -1.03 -9.71
CA GLY A 564 -2.05 -1.12 -10.89
C GLY A 564 -1.73 0.01 -11.84
N ARG A 565 -1.47 -0.33 -13.10
CA ARG A 565 -1.07 0.64 -14.13
C ARG A 565 -1.92 0.50 -15.37
N ILE A 566 -2.17 1.63 -16.00
CA ILE A 566 -2.52 1.74 -17.41
C ILE A 566 -1.27 2.19 -18.19
N TYR A 567 -1.12 1.70 -19.41
CA TYR A 567 -0.13 2.20 -20.36
C TYR A 567 -0.86 2.74 -21.57
N VAL A 568 -0.70 4.03 -21.84
CA VAL A 568 -1.32 4.70 -22.98
C VAL A 568 -0.26 4.99 -24.03
N GLU A 569 -0.53 4.60 -25.27
CA GLU A 569 0.33 4.93 -26.40
C GLU A 569 0.02 6.34 -26.92
N LEU A 570 1.05 7.14 -27.19
CA LEU A 570 0.92 8.43 -27.89
C LEU A 570 1.47 8.34 -29.31
N ASP A 571 0.95 9.18 -30.21
CA ASP A 571 1.43 9.22 -31.60
C ASP A 571 2.89 9.68 -31.68
N GLU A 572 3.62 9.29 -32.73
CA GLU A 572 5.08 9.50 -32.86
C GLU A 572 5.53 10.97 -32.70
N ASN A 573 4.67 11.93 -33.08
CA ASN A 573 4.98 13.36 -33.06
C ASN A 573 4.45 14.09 -31.81
N GLU A 574 3.89 13.38 -30.82
CA GLU A 574 3.21 13.97 -29.68
C GLU A 574 4.00 13.82 -28.37
N GLU A 575 4.47 14.91 -27.77
CA GLU A 575 5.03 14.84 -26.42
C GLU A 575 3.95 14.47 -25.37
N LEU A 576 4.42 13.93 -24.23
CA LEU A 576 3.54 13.61 -23.11
C LEU A 576 2.81 14.87 -22.65
N ASP A 577 1.50 14.83 -22.79
CA ASP A 577 0.57 15.85 -22.34
C ASP A 577 -0.65 15.14 -21.75
N TYR A 578 -1.20 15.70 -20.68
CA TYR A 578 -2.28 15.04 -19.94
C TYR A 578 -3.54 14.89 -20.79
N ASP A 579 -3.91 15.91 -21.58
CA ASP A 579 -5.13 15.87 -22.40
C ASP A 579 -5.01 14.82 -23.50
N ARG A 580 -3.81 14.66 -24.09
CA ARG A 580 -3.53 13.57 -25.04
C ARG A 580 -3.56 12.20 -24.38
N TRP A 581 -2.91 12.06 -23.23
CA TRP A 581 -2.84 10.81 -22.49
C TRP A 581 -4.24 10.33 -22.04
N VAL A 582 -5.03 11.20 -21.44
CA VAL A 582 -6.38 10.85 -20.97
C VAL A 582 -7.35 10.62 -22.14
N LYS A 583 -7.14 11.28 -23.29
CA LYS A 583 -7.85 10.95 -24.53
C LYS A 583 -7.47 9.56 -25.04
N GLY A 584 -6.20 9.18 -24.97
CA GLY A 584 -5.74 7.83 -25.32
C GLY A 584 -6.40 6.76 -24.43
N LEU A 585 -6.55 7.03 -23.13
CA LEU A 585 -7.36 6.19 -22.22
C LEU A 585 -8.80 6.07 -22.72
N LYS A 586 -9.47 7.20 -23.00
CA LYS A 586 -10.87 7.22 -23.51
C LYS A 586 -11.04 6.47 -24.82
N ASP A 587 -10.10 6.63 -25.74
CA ASP A 587 -10.11 5.97 -27.05
C ASP A 587 -9.75 4.47 -26.91
N GLY A 588 -9.17 4.05 -25.78
CA GLY A 588 -8.72 2.68 -25.53
C GLY A 588 -7.42 2.34 -26.23
N ARG A 589 -6.60 3.35 -26.52
CA ARG A 589 -5.23 3.18 -27.02
C ARG A 589 -4.30 2.78 -25.87
N SER A 590 -4.70 1.74 -25.15
CA SER A 590 -4.11 1.40 -23.87
C SER A 590 -4.33 -0.06 -23.49
N TYR A 591 -3.49 -0.54 -22.58
CA TYR A 591 -3.67 -1.77 -21.83
C TYR A 591 -3.43 -1.51 -20.33
N CYS A 592 -3.89 -2.41 -19.47
CA CYS A 592 -3.67 -2.31 -18.03
C CYS A 592 -3.10 -3.60 -17.45
N GLY A 593 -2.37 -3.49 -16.33
CA GLY A 593 -1.79 -4.63 -15.64
C GLY A 593 -0.95 -4.27 -14.41
N ASP A 594 -0.28 -5.27 -13.86
CA ASP A 594 0.64 -5.18 -12.71
C ASP A 594 2.03 -4.57 -13.05
N GLY A 595 2.25 -4.24 -14.32
CA GLY A 595 3.51 -3.71 -14.84
C GLY A 595 4.65 -4.72 -14.96
N LEU A 596 4.40 -6.01 -14.67
CA LEU A 596 5.34 -7.11 -14.91
C LEU A 596 5.06 -7.84 -16.22
N SER A 597 4.01 -7.43 -16.95
CA SER A 597 3.68 -7.88 -18.29
C SER A 597 3.26 -6.72 -19.18
N HIS A 598 3.70 -6.75 -20.44
CA HIS A 598 3.43 -5.72 -21.43
C HIS A 598 2.96 -6.32 -22.75
N VAL A 599 2.03 -5.64 -23.42
CA VAL A 599 1.57 -5.96 -24.77
C VAL A 599 1.71 -4.72 -25.64
N PHE A 600 2.45 -4.82 -26.74
CA PHE A 600 2.70 -3.74 -27.68
C PHE A 600 2.17 -4.08 -29.07
N ASP A 601 1.94 -3.04 -29.88
CA ASP A 601 1.64 -3.16 -31.31
C ASP A 601 0.44 -4.05 -31.67
N PHE A 602 -0.54 -4.17 -30.76
CA PHE A 602 -1.74 -4.97 -30.97
C PHE A 602 -2.58 -4.42 -32.13
N ARG A 603 -2.75 -5.26 -33.15
CA ARG A 603 -3.48 -4.95 -34.37
C ARG A 603 -4.13 -6.18 -34.97
N LEU A 604 -5.21 -5.96 -35.71
CA LEU A 604 -5.85 -6.96 -36.56
C LEU A 604 -5.54 -6.66 -38.02
N GLU A 605 -5.14 -7.67 -38.78
CA GLU A 605 -4.89 -7.57 -40.21
C GLU A 605 -5.84 -8.50 -40.98
N ASN A 606 -6.54 -7.95 -41.97
CA ASN A 606 -7.42 -8.72 -42.83
C ASN A 606 -6.65 -9.44 -43.95
N LYS A 607 -7.33 -10.30 -44.71
CA LYS A 607 -6.71 -11.05 -45.82
C LYS A 607 -6.12 -10.16 -46.94
N ASN A 608 -6.53 -8.90 -47.02
CA ASN A 608 -6.06 -7.92 -48.00
C ASN A 608 -4.83 -7.13 -47.50
N GLY A 609 -4.34 -7.42 -46.28
CA GLY A 609 -3.20 -6.73 -45.66
C GLY A 609 -3.55 -5.38 -45.02
N THR A 610 -4.84 -5.03 -44.91
CA THR A 610 -5.26 -3.83 -44.17
C THR A 610 -5.20 -4.12 -42.67
N ALA A 611 -4.39 -3.35 -41.95
CA ALA A 611 -4.23 -3.48 -40.51
C ALA A 611 -4.95 -2.35 -39.75
N THR A 612 -5.67 -2.71 -38.70
CA THR A 612 -6.25 -1.79 -37.72
C THR A 612 -5.53 -1.97 -36.40
N LYS A 613 -4.84 -0.92 -35.96
CA LYS A 613 -4.12 -0.89 -34.68
C LYS A 613 -5.07 -0.45 -33.56
N LEU A 614 -4.84 -0.97 -32.35
CA LEU A 614 -5.56 -0.58 -31.15
C LEU A 614 -5.57 0.95 -30.99
N GLY A 615 -6.73 1.53 -30.70
CA GLY A 615 -6.92 2.95 -30.42
C GLY A 615 -6.79 3.87 -31.63
N THR A 616 -6.71 3.32 -32.85
CA THR A 616 -6.76 4.10 -34.10
C THR A 616 -8.19 4.24 -34.61
N ARG A 617 -8.47 5.35 -35.29
CA ARG A 617 -9.78 5.60 -35.90
C ARG A 617 -9.78 5.14 -37.35
N ASN A 618 -10.86 4.50 -37.78
CA ASN A 618 -11.09 4.21 -39.20
C ASN A 618 -11.62 5.46 -39.93
N ASP A 619 -11.83 5.36 -41.24
CA ASP A 619 -12.34 6.46 -42.08
C ASP A 619 -13.75 6.95 -41.66
N ALA A 620 -14.53 6.11 -40.97
CA ALA A 620 -15.84 6.47 -40.42
C ALA A 620 -15.74 7.16 -39.04
N GLY A 621 -14.55 7.24 -38.46
CA GLY A 621 -14.30 7.82 -37.14
C GLY A 621 -14.43 6.85 -35.97
N ASP A 622 -14.76 5.58 -36.22
CA ASP A 622 -14.87 4.55 -35.19
C ASP A 622 -13.48 4.17 -34.66
N VAL A 623 -13.35 4.09 -33.34
CA VAL A 623 -12.09 3.75 -32.68
C VAL A 623 -11.93 2.24 -32.56
N SER A 624 -10.75 1.72 -32.87
CA SER A 624 -10.40 0.30 -32.76
C SER A 624 -11.38 -0.61 -33.51
N GLN A 625 -11.84 -0.23 -34.71
CA GLN A 625 -12.85 -0.99 -35.46
C GLN A 625 -12.39 -1.40 -36.85
N VAL A 626 -12.62 -2.67 -37.17
CA VAL A 626 -12.55 -3.25 -38.51
C VAL A 626 -13.97 -3.51 -39.01
N ASN A 627 -14.24 -3.17 -40.27
CA ASN A 627 -15.49 -3.48 -40.95
C ASN A 627 -15.26 -4.54 -42.03
N LEU A 628 -16.00 -5.63 -41.95
CA LEU A 628 -15.94 -6.76 -42.88
C LEU A 628 -17.30 -6.93 -43.57
N ALA A 629 -17.29 -7.20 -44.88
CA ALA A 629 -18.53 -7.48 -45.62
C ALA A 629 -19.14 -8.85 -45.27
N SER A 630 -18.30 -9.80 -44.86
CA SER A 630 -18.67 -11.17 -44.48
C SER A 630 -17.58 -11.73 -43.57
N GLY A 631 -17.90 -12.82 -42.85
CA GLY A 631 -16.90 -13.52 -42.05
C GLY A 631 -15.66 -13.94 -42.85
N GLU A 632 -14.48 -13.80 -42.24
CA GLU A 632 -13.20 -14.21 -42.81
C GLU A 632 -12.16 -14.52 -41.72
N GLU A 633 -11.03 -15.09 -42.15
CA GLU A 633 -9.86 -15.24 -41.29
C GLU A 633 -9.10 -13.91 -41.19
N MET A 634 -8.70 -13.55 -39.97
CA MET A 634 -7.90 -12.38 -39.65
C MET A 634 -6.62 -12.79 -38.93
N ARG A 635 -5.58 -11.97 -39.04
CA ARG A 635 -4.31 -12.14 -38.30
C ARG A 635 -4.28 -11.21 -37.11
N VAL A 636 -4.09 -11.76 -35.92
CA VAL A 636 -3.84 -11.03 -34.68
C VAL A 636 -2.33 -10.87 -34.52
N LYS A 637 -1.85 -9.64 -34.62
CA LYS A 637 -0.42 -9.32 -34.50
C LYS A 637 -0.18 -8.43 -33.30
N PHE A 638 0.83 -8.77 -32.50
CA PHE A 638 1.25 -8.01 -31.32
C PHE A 638 2.63 -8.50 -30.87
N SER A 639 3.25 -7.75 -29.97
CA SER A 639 4.46 -8.17 -29.26
C SER A 639 4.17 -8.20 -27.76
N ALA A 640 4.75 -9.13 -27.02
CA ALA A 640 4.57 -9.20 -25.57
C ALA A 640 5.89 -9.50 -24.86
N ALA A 641 6.00 -9.02 -23.63
CA ALA A 641 7.11 -9.29 -22.71
C ALA A 641 6.54 -9.46 -21.29
N ALA A 642 7.16 -10.30 -20.49
CA ALA A 642 6.81 -10.46 -19.08
C ALA A 642 8.06 -10.79 -18.26
N LEU A 643 8.00 -10.56 -16.96
CA LEU A 643 9.09 -10.88 -16.04
C LEU A 643 8.60 -11.73 -14.87
N LEU A 644 9.16 -12.93 -14.77
CA LEU A 644 9.07 -13.82 -13.61
C LEU A 644 10.45 -13.99 -12.99
N GLU A 645 10.48 -14.33 -11.70
CA GLU A 645 11.68 -14.91 -11.09
C GLU A 645 12.09 -16.18 -11.84
N GLU A 646 13.38 -16.38 -12.05
CA GLU A 646 13.88 -17.55 -12.80
C GLU A 646 13.46 -18.86 -12.13
N THR A 647 13.56 -18.91 -10.80
CA THR A 647 13.16 -20.06 -9.99
C THR A 647 12.13 -19.65 -8.94
N PRO A 648 11.13 -20.51 -8.63
CA PRO A 648 10.17 -20.20 -7.58
C PRO A 648 10.85 -20.01 -6.20
N THR A 649 10.64 -18.84 -5.61
CA THR A 649 10.97 -18.50 -4.21
C THR A 649 9.80 -18.80 -3.27
N ASP A 650 10.02 -18.74 -1.97
CA ASP A 650 8.94 -18.92 -0.98
C ASP A 650 7.82 -17.89 -1.14
N GLU A 651 8.17 -16.65 -1.51
CA GLU A 651 7.19 -15.59 -1.76
C GLU A 651 6.37 -15.86 -3.02
N THR A 652 7.01 -16.27 -4.12
CA THR A 652 6.29 -16.61 -5.37
C THR A 652 5.37 -17.82 -5.16
N ARG A 653 5.80 -18.83 -4.38
CA ARG A 653 4.95 -19.98 -4.00
C ARG A 653 3.78 -19.55 -3.13
N ARG A 654 3.99 -18.61 -2.20
CA ARG A 654 2.93 -18.02 -1.38
C ARG A 654 1.87 -17.36 -2.26
N ILE A 655 2.27 -16.49 -3.18
CA ILE A 655 1.35 -15.80 -4.11
C ILE A 655 0.55 -16.81 -4.94
N ARG A 656 1.22 -17.84 -5.48
CA ARG A 656 0.56 -18.92 -6.26
C ARG A 656 -0.43 -19.75 -5.45
N GLY A 657 -0.20 -19.89 -4.14
CA GLY A 657 -1.06 -20.65 -3.23
C GLY A 657 -2.27 -19.87 -2.71
N LEU A 658 -2.31 -18.54 -2.88
CA LEU A 658 -3.44 -17.71 -2.47
C LEU A 658 -4.63 -17.87 -3.41
N ARG A 659 -5.84 -17.65 -2.89
CA ARG A 659 -7.05 -17.62 -3.73
C ARG A 659 -6.95 -16.49 -4.76
N LEU A 660 -7.66 -16.62 -5.88
CA LEU A 660 -7.70 -15.59 -6.93
C LEU A 660 -8.34 -14.28 -6.46
N ASP A 661 -9.16 -14.34 -5.41
CA ASP A 661 -9.78 -13.21 -4.73
C ASP A 661 -9.04 -12.80 -3.44
N ASP A 662 -7.78 -13.22 -3.26
CA ASP A 662 -6.87 -12.72 -2.22
C ASP A 662 -5.79 -11.80 -2.83
N LYS A 663 -5.32 -10.81 -2.07
CA LYS A 663 -4.24 -9.91 -2.53
C LYS A 663 -2.87 -10.63 -2.60
N PRO A 664 -2.04 -10.38 -3.63
CA PRO A 664 -2.31 -9.51 -4.77
C PRO A 664 -3.30 -10.15 -5.74
N PHE A 665 -4.31 -9.38 -6.17
CA PHE A 665 -5.37 -9.88 -7.04
C PHE A 665 -4.88 -10.12 -8.47
N TRP A 666 -4.14 -9.14 -8.99
CA TRP A 666 -3.44 -9.21 -10.26
C TRP A 666 -1.95 -9.41 -10.01
N HIS A 667 -1.37 -10.47 -10.56
CA HIS A 667 0.05 -10.76 -10.40
C HIS A 667 0.53 -11.84 -11.38
N ILE A 668 1.64 -11.58 -12.07
CA ILE A 668 2.25 -12.49 -13.05
C ILE A 668 2.59 -13.89 -12.50
N GLU A 669 2.99 -14.00 -11.23
CA GLU A 669 3.25 -15.32 -10.61
C GLU A 669 2.03 -16.26 -10.60
N ARG A 670 0.80 -15.72 -10.60
CA ARG A 670 -0.42 -16.54 -10.74
C ARG A 670 -0.53 -17.20 -12.13
N CYS A 671 0.20 -16.68 -13.10
CA CYS A 671 0.18 -17.11 -14.50
C CYS A 671 1.24 -18.18 -14.80
N ARG A 672 2.21 -18.42 -13.88
CA ARG A 672 3.33 -19.33 -14.10
C ARG A 672 2.87 -20.74 -14.48
N ILE A 673 3.44 -21.28 -15.56
CA ILE A 673 3.17 -22.65 -16.02
C ILE A 673 4.06 -23.64 -15.25
N GLY A 674 3.48 -24.37 -14.31
CA GLY A 674 4.23 -25.33 -13.48
C GLY A 674 5.33 -24.62 -12.68
N ASP A 675 6.56 -25.14 -12.73
CA ASP A 675 7.74 -24.49 -12.15
C ASP A 675 8.68 -23.89 -13.22
N SER A 676 8.20 -23.78 -14.46
CA SER A 676 8.93 -23.09 -15.54
C SER A 676 8.90 -21.57 -15.35
N ARG A 677 9.63 -20.84 -16.21
CA ARG A 677 9.55 -19.38 -16.34
C ARG A 677 8.57 -18.94 -17.44
N ASP A 678 7.67 -19.83 -17.86
CA ASP A 678 6.72 -19.52 -18.94
C ASP A 678 5.36 -19.07 -18.38
N VAL A 679 4.69 -18.21 -19.14
CA VAL A 679 3.32 -17.72 -18.89
C VAL A 679 2.43 -17.89 -20.13
N PRO A 680 1.11 -18.08 -19.98
CA PRO A 680 0.20 -18.20 -21.10
C PRO A 680 -0.21 -16.82 -21.62
N VAL A 681 0.14 -16.52 -22.87
CA VAL A 681 -0.42 -15.41 -23.63
C VAL A 681 -1.68 -15.89 -24.34
N GLU A 682 -2.79 -15.18 -24.13
CA GLU A 682 -4.09 -15.55 -24.67
C GLU A 682 -4.63 -14.51 -25.65
N VAL A 683 -5.10 -14.99 -26.80
CA VAL A 683 -5.93 -14.22 -27.73
C VAL A 683 -7.40 -14.54 -27.43
N ILE A 684 -8.17 -13.52 -27.11
CA ILE A 684 -9.57 -13.62 -26.69
C ILE A 684 -10.48 -13.13 -27.81
N VAL A 685 -11.53 -13.89 -28.11
CA VAL A 685 -12.61 -13.49 -29.02
C VAL A 685 -13.93 -13.66 -28.28
N ASN A 686 -14.68 -12.56 -28.10
CA ASN A 686 -15.98 -12.56 -27.41
C ASN A 686 -15.96 -13.16 -25.98
N GLY A 687 -14.83 -13.02 -25.29
CA GLY A 687 -14.61 -13.51 -23.93
C GLY A 687 -14.04 -14.92 -23.85
N GLU A 688 -14.01 -15.65 -24.97
CA GLU A 688 -13.48 -17.01 -25.05
C GLU A 688 -12.03 -17.02 -25.53
N VAL A 689 -11.23 -17.95 -25.01
CA VAL A 689 -9.82 -18.11 -25.41
C VAL A 689 -9.76 -18.79 -26.78
N ALA A 690 -9.44 -18.01 -27.83
CA ALA A 690 -9.25 -18.53 -29.18
C ALA A 690 -7.88 -19.22 -29.33
N HIS A 691 -6.84 -18.64 -28.74
CA HIS A 691 -5.49 -19.22 -28.69
C HIS A 691 -4.86 -19.01 -27.32
N ARG A 692 -4.04 -19.99 -26.92
CA ARG A 692 -3.19 -19.94 -25.73
C ARG A 692 -1.79 -20.37 -26.12
N LEU A 693 -0.83 -19.46 -25.98
CA LEU A 693 0.55 -19.63 -26.43
C LEU A 693 1.49 -19.46 -25.23
N PRO A 694 2.44 -20.37 -24.98
CA PRO A 694 3.45 -20.16 -23.95
C PRO A 694 4.43 -19.07 -24.38
N MET A 695 4.85 -18.24 -23.43
CA MET A 695 5.87 -17.21 -23.61
C MET A 695 6.83 -17.24 -22.43
N ALA A 696 8.14 -17.20 -22.70
CA ALA A 696 9.14 -17.03 -21.64
C ALA A 696 8.98 -15.66 -20.99
N ALA A 697 8.85 -15.62 -19.67
CA ALA A 697 8.77 -14.38 -18.89
C ALA A 697 10.15 -14.02 -18.33
N ASP A 698 11.14 -13.86 -19.22
CA ASP A 698 12.52 -13.51 -18.90
C ASP A 698 12.87 -12.03 -19.16
N GLY A 699 11.86 -11.22 -19.48
CA GLY A 699 11.99 -9.82 -19.87
C GLY A 699 12.23 -9.61 -21.37
N SER A 700 12.44 -10.68 -22.15
CA SER A 700 12.58 -10.55 -23.61
C SER A 700 11.24 -10.25 -24.29
N LEU A 701 11.32 -9.53 -25.41
CA LEU A 701 10.16 -9.24 -26.24
C LEU A 701 9.97 -10.35 -27.28
N MET A 702 8.75 -10.90 -27.34
CA MET A 702 8.34 -11.91 -28.31
C MET A 702 7.25 -11.37 -29.22
N GLU A 703 7.37 -11.63 -30.52
CA GLU A 703 6.35 -11.28 -31.52
C GLU A 703 5.38 -12.44 -31.74
N PHE A 704 4.10 -12.10 -31.90
CA PHE A 704 3.02 -13.05 -32.13
C PHE A 704 2.26 -12.68 -33.40
N ASP A 705 1.91 -13.70 -34.18
CA ASP A 705 1.11 -13.56 -35.39
C ASP A 705 0.20 -14.78 -35.56
N VAL A 706 -1.06 -14.63 -35.11
CA VAL A 706 -1.99 -15.72 -34.84
C VAL A 706 -3.22 -15.59 -35.74
N PRO A 707 -3.62 -16.64 -36.49
CA PRO A 707 -4.85 -16.58 -37.28
C PRO A 707 -6.07 -16.78 -36.37
N ILE A 708 -7.12 -15.98 -36.55
CA ILE A 708 -8.42 -16.17 -35.92
C ILE A 708 -9.52 -16.17 -36.98
N LYS A 709 -10.58 -16.97 -36.75
CA LYS A 709 -11.75 -16.97 -37.61
C LYS A 709 -12.83 -16.06 -37.04
N ILE A 710 -13.25 -15.05 -37.80
CA ILE A 710 -14.38 -14.19 -37.45
C ILE A 710 -15.56 -14.53 -38.35
N GLU A 711 -16.61 -15.13 -37.78
CA GLU A 711 -17.82 -15.50 -38.53
C GLU A 711 -18.95 -14.47 -38.38
N LYS A 712 -18.98 -13.79 -37.23
CA LYS A 712 -19.97 -12.77 -36.86
C LYS A 712 -19.27 -11.61 -36.16
N SER A 713 -19.96 -10.48 -36.04
CA SER A 713 -19.43 -9.32 -35.33
C SER A 713 -18.92 -9.71 -33.95
N SER A 714 -17.69 -9.31 -33.65
CA SER A 714 -16.93 -9.78 -32.50
C SER A 714 -16.03 -8.69 -31.94
N TRP A 715 -15.56 -8.86 -30.71
CA TRP A 715 -14.44 -8.10 -30.16
C TRP A 715 -13.26 -9.04 -29.91
N VAL A 716 -12.05 -8.53 -30.10
CA VAL A 716 -10.79 -9.27 -29.96
C VAL A 716 -9.86 -8.56 -28.99
N ALA A 717 -9.26 -9.28 -28.05
CA ALA A 717 -8.29 -8.72 -27.09
C ALA A 717 -7.13 -9.70 -26.84
N VAL A 718 -6.06 -9.21 -26.21
CA VAL A 718 -4.91 -10.02 -25.76
C VAL A 718 -4.76 -9.87 -24.25
N ARG A 719 -4.41 -10.97 -23.56
CA ARG A 719 -4.15 -10.95 -22.12
C ARG A 719 -3.13 -11.99 -21.67
N ILE A 720 -2.59 -11.78 -20.48
CA ILE A 720 -1.99 -12.82 -19.63
C ILE A 720 -2.78 -12.74 -18.33
N LEU A 721 -3.65 -13.70 -18.03
CA LEU A 721 -4.60 -13.60 -16.92
C LEU A 721 -3.99 -14.13 -15.61
N PRO A 722 -3.96 -13.37 -14.49
CA PRO A 722 -4.46 -12.00 -14.28
C PRO A 722 -3.32 -10.98 -14.12
N SER A 723 -2.41 -10.85 -15.07
CA SER A 723 -1.31 -9.86 -15.03
C SER A 723 -1.52 -8.68 -15.96
N VAL A 724 -1.99 -8.90 -17.20
CA VAL A 724 -2.21 -7.82 -18.18
C VAL A 724 -3.42 -8.09 -19.07
N HIS A 725 -4.14 -7.04 -19.47
CA HIS A 725 -5.24 -7.10 -20.43
C HIS A 725 -5.26 -5.86 -21.35
N THR A 726 -5.40 -6.06 -22.67
CA THR A 726 -5.56 -4.95 -23.63
C THR A 726 -7.00 -4.44 -23.70
N ASN A 727 -7.23 -3.21 -24.13
CA ASN A 727 -8.53 -2.85 -24.70
C ASN A 727 -8.81 -3.66 -25.98
N PRO A 728 -10.08 -3.85 -26.38
CA PRO A 728 -10.40 -4.68 -27.53
C PRO A 728 -10.34 -3.91 -28.86
N ILE A 729 -10.16 -4.67 -29.95
CA ILE A 729 -10.46 -4.25 -31.32
C ILE A 729 -11.78 -4.91 -31.73
N TRP A 730 -12.75 -4.10 -32.14
CA TRP A 730 -14.05 -4.55 -32.64
C TRP A 730 -13.95 -4.91 -34.12
N VAL A 731 -14.64 -5.98 -34.49
CA VAL A 731 -14.78 -6.44 -35.86
C VAL A 731 -16.27 -6.50 -36.15
N ASN A 732 -16.79 -5.56 -36.93
CA ASN A 732 -18.17 -5.56 -37.39
C ASN A 732 -18.25 -6.35 -38.70
N VAL A 733 -19.12 -7.35 -38.76
CA VAL A 733 -19.39 -8.16 -39.95
C VAL A 733 -20.77 -7.78 -40.49
N ASP A 734 -20.85 -7.47 -41.79
CA ASP A 734 -22.10 -7.11 -42.48
C ASP A 734 -22.86 -5.96 -41.79
N ASN A 735 -22.11 -4.97 -41.29
CA ASN A 735 -22.61 -3.83 -40.52
C ASN A 735 -23.46 -4.21 -39.29
N GLN A 736 -23.33 -5.44 -38.78
CA GLN A 736 -24.03 -5.87 -37.59
C GLN A 736 -23.28 -5.44 -36.32
N PRO A 737 -24.00 -5.08 -35.24
CA PRO A 737 -23.40 -4.81 -33.94
C PRO A 737 -22.84 -6.09 -33.31
N VAL A 738 -21.99 -5.95 -32.29
CA VAL A 738 -21.41 -7.11 -31.57
C VAL A 738 -22.42 -7.70 -30.59
N TYR A 739 -23.33 -8.52 -31.11
CA TYR A 739 -24.24 -9.36 -30.31
C TYR A 739 -23.65 -10.76 -30.19
N ALA A 740 -22.64 -10.89 -29.33
CA ALA A 740 -21.78 -12.06 -29.33
C ALA A 740 -22.37 -13.26 -28.59
N SER A 741 -23.22 -13.04 -27.57
CA SER A 741 -23.76 -14.10 -26.71
C SER A 741 -25.16 -13.75 -26.21
N ASP A 742 -26.14 -14.61 -26.52
CA ASP A 742 -27.50 -14.57 -26.00
C ASP A 742 -27.51 -14.70 -24.47
N LYS A 743 -26.70 -15.62 -23.93
CA LYS A 743 -26.55 -15.80 -22.48
C LYS A 743 -26.00 -14.56 -21.78
N SER A 744 -25.08 -13.83 -22.41
CA SER A 744 -24.59 -12.55 -21.86
C SER A 744 -25.69 -11.50 -21.86
N ALA A 745 -26.47 -11.38 -22.94
CA ALA A 745 -27.61 -10.45 -22.98
C ALA A 745 -28.69 -10.81 -21.93
N GLU A 746 -29.00 -12.09 -21.73
CA GLU A 746 -29.91 -12.56 -20.68
C GLU A 746 -29.36 -12.26 -19.27
N TRP A 747 -28.06 -12.47 -19.08
CA TRP A 747 -27.37 -12.12 -17.83
C TRP A 747 -27.45 -10.61 -17.58
N CYS A 748 -27.12 -9.78 -18.57
CA CYS A 748 -27.15 -8.32 -18.46
C CYS A 748 -28.55 -7.81 -18.12
N ARG A 749 -29.56 -8.31 -18.83
CA ARG A 749 -30.95 -7.93 -18.57
C ARG A 749 -31.37 -8.25 -17.14
N LYS A 750 -31.02 -9.43 -16.64
CA LYS A 750 -31.29 -9.83 -15.26
C LYS A 750 -30.48 -9.01 -14.25
N ALA A 751 -29.24 -8.68 -14.57
CA ALA A 751 -28.36 -7.88 -13.74
C ALA A 751 -28.93 -6.47 -13.48
N VAL A 752 -29.61 -5.85 -14.47
CA VAL A 752 -30.33 -4.58 -14.26
C VAL A 752 -31.34 -4.70 -13.12
N ASP A 753 -32.14 -5.77 -13.08
CA ASP A 753 -33.14 -5.98 -12.02
C ASP A 753 -32.49 -6.26 -10.66
N VAL A 754 -31.41 -7.05 -10.63
CA VAL A 754 -30.68 -7.33 -9.37
C VAL A 754 -30.07 -6.04 -8.83
N CYS A 755 -29.42 -5.24 -9.68
CA CYS A 755 -28.84 -3.96 -9.29
C CYS A 755 -29.93 -2.99 -8.78
N TRP A 756 -31.06 -2.87 -9.48
CA TRP A 756 -32.18 -2.02 -9.03
C TRP A 756 -32.64 -2.42 -7.62
N ASN A 757 -32.86 -3.72 -7.40
CA ASN A 757 -33.32 -4.23 -6.12
C ASN A 757 -32.31 -4.01 -5.00
N ALA A 758 -31.01 -4.07 -5.30
CA ALA A 758 -29.95 -3.80 -4.34
C ALA A 758 -29.83 -2.30 -4.00
N LYS A 759 -30.11 -1.39 -4.94
CA LYS A 759 -29.79 0.05 -4.78
C LYS A 759 -30.98 0.95 -4.48
N GLN A 760 -32.18 0.63 -4.95
CA GLN A 760 -33.34 1.53 -4.94
C GLN A 760 -33.71 2.11 -3.56
N GLY A 761 -33.42 1.37 -2.48
CA GLY A 761 -33.73 1.79 -1.11
C GLY A 761 -32.95 3.02 -0.66
N ASN A 762 -31.76 3.26 -1.24
CA ASN A 762 -30.85 4.32 -0.85
C ASN A 762 -30.98 5.59 -1.72
N PHE A 763 -31.66 5.50 -2.87
CA PHE A 763 -31.96 6.68 -3.68
C PHE A 763 -32.87 7.65 -2.93
N ARG A 764 -32.52 8.94 -3.00
CA ARG A 764 -33.35 10.02 -2.47
C ARG A 764 -34.71 10.05 -3.14
N GLN A 765 -35.74 10.35 -2.35
CA GLN A 765 -37.11 10.33 -2.83
C GLN A 765 -37.35 11.16 -4.11
N PRO A 766 -36.81 12.40 -4.27
CA PRO A 766 -37.00 13.17 -5.50
C PRO A 766 -36.27 12.60 -6.73
N GLU A 767 -35.22 11.80 -6.53
CA GLU A 767 -34.35 11.26 -7.59
C GLU A 767 -34.77 9.85 -8.05
N ARG A 768 -35.60 9.14 -7.27
CA ARG A 768 -36.02 7.76 -7.58
C ARG A 768 -36.68 7.58 -8.94
N ALA A 769 -37.49 8.54 -9.36
CA ALA A 769 -38.21 8.45 -10.63
C ALA A 769 -37.25 8.54 -11.83
N SER A 770 -36.30 9.46 -11.80
CA SER A 770 -35.28 9.58 -12.84
C SER A 770 -34.30 8.40 -12.80
N ALA A 771 -33.93 7.93 -11.60
CA ALA A 771 -33.16 6.69 -11.45
C ALA A 771 -33.87 5.50 -12.10
N LYS A 772 -35.16 5.29 -11.79
CA LYS A 772 -35.93 4.19 -12.37
C LYS A 772 -35.99 4.27 -13.90
N ALA A 773 -36.22 5.46 -14.46
CA ALA A 773 -36.27 5.65 -15.90
C ALA A 773 -34.95 5.25 -16.61
N ALA A 774 -33.79 5.52 -15.99
CA ALA A 774 -32.51 5.09 -16.52
C ALA A 774 -32.33 3.56 -16.48
N TYR A 775 -32.74 2.91 -15.38
CA TYR A 775 -32.73 1.45 -15.30
C TYR A 775 -33.67 0.80 -16.32
N ASP A 776 -34.84 1.39 -16.55
CA ASP A 776 -35.79 0.92 -17.56
C ASP A 776 -35.21 1.06 -18.98
N ALA A 777 -34.57 2.19 -19.30
CA ALA A 777 -33.89 2.38 -20.57
C ALA A 777 -32.75 1.38 -20.80
N ALA A 778 -31.98 1.05 -19.75
CA ALA A 778 -30.95 0.01 -19.82
C ALA A 778 -31.55 -1.39 -20.00
N ALA A 779 -32.67 -1.70 -19.34
CA ALA A 779 -33.40 -2.94 -19.56
C ALA A 779 -33.89 -3.07 -21.01
N GLU A 780 -34.52 -2.01 -21.55
CA GLU A 780 -34.98 -1.95 -22.94
C GLU A 780 -33.85 -2.16 -23.95
N TYR A 781 -32.66 -1.61 -23.67
CA TYR A 781 -31.46 -1.84 -24.49
C TYR A 781 -31.12 -3.33 -24.60
N TYR A 782 -31.05 -4.06 -23.47
CA TYR A 782 -30.74 -5.49 -23.49
C TYR A 782 -31.89 -6.34 -24.05
N ASP A 783 -33.15 -5.95 -23.81
CA ASP A 783 -34.31 -6.63 -24.37
C ASP A 783 -34.31 -6.56 -25.92
N ALA A 784 -33.94 -5.40 -26.50
CA ALA A 784 -33.80 -5.24 -27.94
C ALA A 784 -32.70 -6.15 -28.54
N ILE A 785 -31.60 -6.36 -27.83
CA ILE A 785 -30.53 -7.28 -28.24
C ILE A 785 -31.05 -8.73 -28.24
N LEU A 786 -31.76 -9.13 -27.19
CA LEU A 786 -32.35 -10.48 -27.11
C LEU A 786 -33.36 -10.73 -28.21
N GLU A 787 -34.19 -9.74 -28.55
CA GLU A 787 -35.12 -9.83 -29.68
C GLU A 787 -34.38 -9.97 -31.02
N SER A 788 -33.25 -9.27 -31.19
CA SER A 788 -32.42 -9.38 -32.39
C SER A 788 -31.78 -10.76 -32.52
N LEU A 789 -31.23 -11.30 -31.43
CA LEU A 789 -30.56 -12.61 -31.41
C LEU A 789 -31.51 -13.82 -31.59
N ARG A 790 -32.81 -13.62 -31.34
CA ARG A 790 -33.84 -14.66 -31.48
C ARG A 790 -34.48 -14.70 -32.88
N LYS A 791 -34.23 -13.70 -33.73
CA LYS A 791 -34.65 -13.66 -35.14
C LYS A 791 -33.62 -14.35 -36.01
#